data_AF-W7XIK1-F1
#
_entry.id   AF-W7XIK1-F1
#
_cell.length_a   1.000
_cell.length_b   1.000
_cell.length_c   1.000
_cell.angle_alpha   90.00
_cell.angle_beta   90.00
_cell.angle_gamma   90.00
#
_symmetry.space_group_name_H-M   'P 1'
#
loop_
_entity.id
_entity.type
_entity.pdbx_description
1 polymer ?
#
loop_
_entity_poly.entity_id
_entity_poly.type
_entity_poly.pdbx_seq_one_letter_code
_entity_poly.pdbx_strand_id
1 'polypeptide(L)'
;MVKCMMSSNRIKGILTIIAGFVLNLTSGSMFLWGTLNIYITSYFRQKDDPDLSLSIGGAIFPVMTASFATGIPLGIKCIQLLGQARYVLFISSVIASLTVILSSYAEKFYQFAIIYGVINGIASGCICIVPIYMGYLYYPNYRGLVSGINTCGCALCSFLFGILFTQLVNPDGLLQNSNSDGYSYFDGDSISVAQNVPETLRKIGYIFLSVSVCASFLVFYHPNQIGEEEKRLKKQLQLKQQEKKQFQENLQTIEQEIQQIELTINNEQNQKQFQEEQVQPLRNPKFNRHSQEILRQSKQIIVQKIRISEIEQQVLQEKIEISHKKDEQTGLVYVNKVIIDEIKENQDKVNVTKNKQFSEKDFLRILQRIQSNEDQSYNKEQHINQYVQDDDLNKELTEEELAKKEEQIKEELENTKKNQEEIDELDKLGAPSIKIALKQPKFYLSILLAILCLGFGSLINANYKSIAKDQGFESDSFQTLVGSLAGLANGISRPVWSGLLDKFKYKHLLIVALSIQIVTSLSLQATNQSEAFFAIWIFIIHFCLGGVLGMLPVFSAQLNGVKIGSQLYGFYFYGFSIANFVQFIIVLELKKEIGFNNIFYIFFAQLFLAFIIIICFQFKIKWSKYYMAKKEETLNTQSNENIPNNVINSEQNQLNFIVTNQE
;
A
#
# COMPACT_ATOMS: atom_id res chain seq x y z
N MET A 1 7.38 10.78 -37.70
CA MET A 1 8.48 10.62 -36.74
C MET A 1 8.12 10.97 -35.30
N VAL A 2 7.34 12.03 -35.00
CA VAL A 2 6.91 12.37 -33.61
C VAL A 2 5.85 11.40 -33.03
N LYS A 3 5.09 10.69 -33.86
CA LYS A 3 4.20 9.59 -33.42
C LYS A 3 4.91 8.26 -33.13
N CYS A 4 6.22 8.16 -33.37
CA CYS A 4 7.00 6.92 -33.21
C CYS A 4 7.88 6.91 -31.94
N MET A 5 7.97 8.02 -31.19
CA MET A 5 8.73 8.10 -29.92
C MET A 5 7.88 7.91 -28.64
N MET A 6 6.59 7.57 -28.76
CA MET A 6 5.68 7.32 -27.62
C MET A 6 5.47 5.82 -27.32
N SER A 7 6.49 4.99 -27.56
CA SER A 7 6.41 3.52 -27.48
C SER A 7 7.05 2.89 -26.23
N SER A 8 7.42 3.62 -25.19
CA SER A 8 7.97 2.95 -24.00
C SER A 8 7.18 3.29 -22.75
N ASN A 9 6.48 2.29 -22.20
CA ASN A 9 5.92 2.32 -20.84
C ASN A 9 6.95 2.80 -19.81
N ARG A 10 8.25 2.68 -20.08
CA ARG A 10 9.34 3.25 -19.28
C ARG A 10 9.28 4.78 -19.18
N ILE A 11 9.07 5.49 -20.30
CA ILE A 11 9.00 6.97 -20.29
C ILE A 11 7.80 7.43 -19.46
N LYS A 12 6.64 6.80 -19.65
CA LYS A 12 5.43 7.08 -18.86
C LYS A 12 5.66 6.83 -17.37
N GLY A 13 6.35 5.74 -17.03
CA GLY A 13 6.75 5.43 -15.66
C GLY A 13 7.71 6.46 -15.07
N ILE A 14 8.77 6.86 -15.78
CA ILE A 14 9.74 7.87 -15.34
C ILE A 14 9.04 9.22 -15.10
N LEU A 15 8.24 9.67 -16.06
CA LEU A 15 7.49 10.92 -15.92
C LEU A 15 6.53 10.88 -14.73
N THR A 16 5.89 9.72 -14.48
CA THR A 16 5.01 9.54 -13.31
C THR A 16 5.78 9.62 -11.99
N ILE A 17 7.01 9.11 -11.92
CA ILE A 17 7.86 9.23 -10.72
C ILE A 17 8.33 10.67 -10.53
N ILE A 18 8.76 11.36 -11.60
CA ILE A 18 9.17 12.78 -11.52
C ILE A 18 7.99 13.64 -11.08
N ALA A 19 6.81 13.42 -11.66
CA ALA A 19 5.58 14.08 -11.25
C ALA A 19 5.25 13.81 -9.78
N GLY A 20 5.38 12.55 -9.35
CA GLY A 20 5.20 12.14 -7.96
C GLY A 20 6.14 12.88 -7.01
N PHE A 21 7.43 12.96 -7.33
CA PHE A 21 8.41 13.72 -6.57
C PHE A 21 8.02 15.20 -6.46
N VAL A 22 7.66 15.86 -7.57
CA VAL A 22 7.30 17.29 -7.58
C VAL A 22 6.01 17.56 -6.79
N LEU A 23 5.00 16.69 -6.92
CA LEU A 23 3.75 16.78 -6.15
C LEU A 23 4.01 16.64 -4.65
N ASN A 24 4.82 15.65 -4.26
CA ASN A 24 5.23 15.44 -2.88
C ASN A 24 6.08 16.60 -2.36
N LEU A 25 6.89 17.23 -3.22
CA LEU A 25 7.67 18.43 -2.91
C LEU A 25 6.79 19.63 -2.55
N THR A 26 5.69 19.86 -3.28
CA THR A 26 4.74 20.95 -2.93
C THR A 26 3.86 20.61 -1.73
N SER A 27 3.53 19.33 -1.54
CA SER A 27 2.69 18.86 -0.44
C SER A 27 3.46 18.69 0.88
N GLY A 28 4.80 18.69 0.83
CA GLY A 28 5.68 18.52 1.99
C GLY A 28 5.68 19.67 3.01
N SER A 29 4.86 20.71 2.81
CA SER A 29 4.80 21.89 3.66
C SER A 29 4.54 21.58 5.14
N MET A 30 3.94 20.43 5.45
CA MET A 30 3.78 19.96 6.83
C MET A 30 5.10 19.76 7.57
N PHE A 31 6.15 19.32 6.87
CA PHE A 31 7.48 19.16 7.47
C PHE A 31 8.17 20.51 7.68
N LEU A 32 7.60 21.61 7.16
CA LEU A 32 8.10 22.97 7.40
C LEU A 32 7.61 23.52 8.76
N TRP A 33 6.69 22.83 9.45
CA TRP A 33 6.09 23.33 10.68
C TRP A 33 7.10 23.75 11.74
N GLY A 34 8.22 23.02 11.90
CA GLY A 34 9.27 23.40 12.84
C GLY A 34 9.83 24.80 12.60
N THR A 35 9.84 25.27 11.34
CA THR A 35 10.22 26.64 10.98
C THR A 35 9.01 27.58 11.06
N LEU A 36 7.83 27.17 10.56
CA LEU A 36 6.64 28.04 10.52
C LEU A 36 6.05 28.36 11.89
N ASN A 37 6.16 27.45 12.86
CA ASN A 37 5.51 27.54 14.16
C ASN A 37 5.78 28.89 14.83
N ILE A 38 7.05 29.29 14.90
CA ILE A 38 7.43 30.55 15.57
C ILE A 38 6.83 31.79 14.90
N TYR A 39 6.78 31.82 13.57
CA TYR A 39 6.21 32.95 12.83
C TYR A 39 4.69 33.00 12.96
N ILE A 40 4.02 31.86 12.82
CA ILE A 40 2.56 31.76 12.90
C ILE A 40 2.08 32.06 14.32
N THR A 41 2.72 31.49 15.34
CA THR A 41 2.40 31.77 16.73
C THR A 41 2.60 33.25 17.05
N SER A 42 3.71 33.86 16.61
CA SER A 42 3.96 35.30 16.82
C SER A 42 2.88 36.17 16.15
N TYR A 43 2.41 35.80 14.96
CA TYR A 43 1.34 36.52 14.27
C TYR A 43 0.00 36.44 15.01
N PHE A 44 -0.40 35.27 15.51
CA PHE A 44 -1.68 35.13 16.23
C PHE A 44 -1.65 35.77 17.63
N ARG A 45 -0.47 35.82 18.29
CA ARG A 45 -0.29 36.58 19.54
C ARG A 45 -0.57 38.07 19.39
N GLN A 46 -0.30 38.64 18.21
CA GLN A 46 -0.53 40.06 17.93
C GLN A 46 -1.98 40.37 17.55
N LYS A 47 -2.80 39.35 17.29
CA LYS A 47 -4.23 39.50 17.01
C LYS A 47 -5.05 39.42 18.31
N ASP A 48 -5.70 38.28 18.52
CA ASP A 48 -6.71 38.07 19.56
C ASP A 48 -6.31 36.97 20.56
N ASP A 49 -5.08 36.45 20.48
CA ASP A 49 -4.62 35.31 21.30
C ASP A 49 -3.24 35.57 21.95
N PRO A 50 -3.11 36.60 22.81
CA PRO A 50 -1.83 37.04 23.37
C PRO A 50 -1.13 35.99 24.24
N ASP A 51 -1.89 35.06 24.81
CA ASP A 51 -1.39 33.98 25.67
C ASP A 51 -0.97 32.72 24.90
N LEU A 52 -1.10 32.72 23.57
CA LEU A 52 -0.74 31.57 22.74
C LEU A 52 0.77 31.29 22.81
N SER A 53 1.13 30.19 23.46
CA SER A 53 2.53 29.78 23.61
C SER A 53 3.04 28.95 22.42
N LEU A 54 4.36 28.96 22.20
CA LEU A 54 5.01 28.20 21.13
C LEU A 54 4.83 26.68 21.26
N SER A 55 4.63 26.18 22.49
CA SER A 55 4.31 24.77 22.76
C SER A 55 2.91 24.41 22.27
N ILE A 56 1.90 25.23 22.53
CA ILE A 56 0.54 25.05 22.01
C ILE A 56 0.55 25.16 20.48
N GLY A 57 1.32 26.12 19.93
CA GLY A 57 1.63 26.20 18.50
C GLY A 57 2.17 24.89 17.92
N GLY A 58 3.14 24.29 18.61
CA GLY A 58 3.79 23.03 18.24
C GLY A 58 2.83 21.83 18.17
N ALA A 59 1.73 21.85 18.93
CA ALA A 59 0.74 20.77 18.96
C ALA A 59 0.00 20.57 17.63
N ILE A 60 0.06 21.54 16.70
CA ILE A 60 -0.48 21.39 15.34
C ILE A 60 0.23 20.26 14.58
N PHE A 61 1.52 20.01 14.79
CA PHE A 61 2.26 19.02 13.99
C PHE A 61 1.78 17.57 14.20
N PRO A 62 1.54 17.07 15.42
CA PRO A 62 0.84 15.81 15.63
C PRO A 62 -0.53 15.74 14.94
N VAL A 63 -1.31 16.83 14.95
CA VAL A 63 -2.60 16.89 14.26
C VAL A 63 -2.43 16.77 12.75
N MET A 64 -1.48 17.52 12.16
CA MET A 64 -1.13 17.46 10.74
C MET A 64 -0.74 16.05 10.30
N THR A 65 0.15 15.41 11.05
CA THR A 65 0.62 14.05 10.74
C THR A 65 -0.50 13.01 10.88
N ALA A 66 -1.40 13.16 11.85
CA ALA A 66 -2.58 12.31 11.97
C ALA A 66 -3.57 12.52 10.81
N SER A 67 -3.82 13.75 10.40
CA SER A 67 -4.64 14.07 9.24
C SER A 67 -4.04 13.54 7.93
N PHE A 68 -2.72 13.61 7.80
CA PHE A 68 -1.98 12.98 6.69
C PHE A 68 -2.14 11.46 6.67
N ALA A 69 -2.02 10.81 7.83
CA ALA A 69 -2.28 9.37 7.97
C ALA A 69 -3.69 8.98 7.49
N THR A 70 -4.70 9.79 7.81
CA THR A 70 -6.09 9.63 7.33
C THR A 70 -6.21 9.82 5.80
N GLY A 71 -5.45 10.76 5.23
CA GLY A 71 -5.47 11.05 3.80
C GLY A 71 -4.97 9.91 2.92
N ILE A 72 -4.03 9.09 3.41
CA ILE A 72 -3.47 7.96 2.66
C ILE A 72 -4.55 6.96 2.20
N PRO A 73 -5.33 6.30 3.08
CA PRO A 73 -6.35 5.34 2.66
C PRO A 73 -7.44 6.02 1.82
N LEU A 74 -7.75 7.30 2.12
CA LEU A 74 -8.71 8.09 1.34
C LEU A 74 -8.24 8.27 -0.11
N GLY A 75 -6.95 8.57 -0.32
CA GLY A 75 -6.37 8.73 -1.65
C GLY A 75 -6.56 7.51 -2.55
N ILE A 76 -6.30 6.30 -2.02
CA ILE A 76 -6.52 5.06 -2.79
C ILE A 76 -8.01 4.81 -3.05
N LYS A 77 -8.87 5.06 -2.05
CA LYS A 77 -10.33 4.92 -2.22
C LYS A 77 -10.89 5.92 -3.25
N CYS A 78 -10.35 7.13 -3.31
CA CYS A 78 -10.70 8.11 -4.34
C CYS A 78 -10.30 7.64 -5.76
N ILE A 79 -9.23 6.85 -5.92
CA ILE A 79 -8.90 6.24 -7.22
C ILE A 79 -10.00 5.24 -7.64
N GLN A 80 -10.51 4.43 -6.70
CA GLN A 80 -11.61 3.50 -6.98
C GLN A 80 -12.88 4.25 -7.42
N LEU A 81 -13.20 5.37 -6.75
CA LEU A 81 -14.41 6.15 -7.04
C LEU A 81 -14.33 6.95 -8.34
N LEU A 82 -13.22 7.67 -8.57
CA LEU A 82 -13.05 8.53 -9.76
C LEU A 82 -12.50 7.76 -10.97
N GLY A 83 -11.99 6.55 -10.76
CA GLY A 83 -11.49 5.63 -11.77
C GLY A 83 -10.17 6.04 -12.43
N GLN A 84 -9.52 7.15 -12.03
CA GLN A 84 -8.20 7.54 -12.54
C GLN A 84 -7.38 8.32 -11.51
N ALA A 85 -6.12 7.89 -11.30
CA ALA A 85 -5.18 8.53 -10.37
C ALA A 85 -4.91 10.02 -10.67
N ARG A 86 -4.93 10.42 -11.94
CA ARG A 86 -4.63 11.80 -12.36
C ARG A 86 -5.63 12.81 -11.80
N TYR A 87 -6.92 12.49 -11.85
CA TYR A 87 -7.97 13.38 -11.34
C TYR A 87 -7.92 13.50 -9.82
N VAL A 88 -7.65 12.39 -9.13
CA VAL A 88 -7.46 12.39 -7.67
C VAL A 88 -6.32 13.34 -7.28
N LEU A 89 -5.18 13.26 -7.99
CA LEU A 89 -4.03 14.12 -7.74
C LEU A 89 -4.30 15.58 -8.06
N PHE A 90 -4.95 15.88 -9.19
CA PHE A 90 -5.32 17.24 -9.55
C PHE A 90 -6.23 17.88 -8.49
N ILE A 91 -7.31 17.20 -8.11
CA ILE A 91 -8.26 17.69 -7.09
C ILE A 91 -7.56 17.86 -5.74
N SER A 92 -6.79 16.86 -5.30
CA SER A 92 -6.08 16.93 -4.01
C SER A 92 -5.03 18.05 -3.98
N SER A 93 -4.33 18.28 -5.09
CA SER A 93 -3.32 19.35 -5.21
C SER A 93 -3.92 20.74 -5.17
N VAL A 94 -5.07 20.92 -5.83
CA VAL A 94 -5.83 22.18 -5.77
C VAL A 94 -6.32 22.42 -4.35
N ILE A 95 -6.89 21.40 -3.68
CA ILE A 95 -7.33 21.51 -2.28
C ILE A 95 -6.16 21.87 -1.36
N ALA A 96 -5.03 21.14 -1.44
CA ALA A 96 -3.85 21.37 -0.60
C ALA A 96 -3.26 22.78 -0.81
N SER A 97 -3.23 23.28 -2.05
CA SER A 97 -2.69 24.61 -2.32
C SER A 97 -3.66 25.72 -1.90
N LEU A 98 -4.97 25.52 -2.11
CA LEU A 98 -6.00 26.47 -1.68
C LEU A 98 -6.07 26.58 -0.16
N THR A 99 -5.92 25.49 0.59
CA THR A 99 -5.92 25.54 2.06
C THR A 99 -4.73 26.34 2.60
N VAL A 100 -3.56 26.27 1.98
CA VAL A 100 -2.42 27.16 2.33
C VAL A 100 -2.80 28.63 2.11
N ILE A 101 -3.41 28.97 0.97
CA ILE A 101 -3.86 30.35 0.68
C ILE A 101 -4.94 30.80 1.67
N LEU A 102 -5.96 29.97 1.89
CA LEU A 102 -7.08 30.24 2.79
C LEU A 102 -6.63 30.38 4.25
N SER A 103 -5.59 29.65 4.65
CA SER A 103 -5.02 29.76 6.00
C SER A 103 -4.47 31.16 6.29
N SER A 104 -4.05 31.92 5.27
CA SER A 104 -3.60 33.32 5.43
C SER A 104 -4.71 34.28 5.85
N TYR A 105 -5.97 33.92 5.61
CA TYR A 105 -7.15 34.70 5.97
C TYR A 105 -7.74 34.27 7.32
N ALA A 106 -7.11 33.32 8.02
CA ALA A 106 -7.57 32.91 9.34
C ALA A 106 -7.44 34.07 10.33
N GLU A 107 -8.52 34.30 11.09
CA GLU A 107 -8.56 35.32 12.14
C GLU A 107 -8.13 34.74 13.48
N LYS A 108 -8.48 33.48 13.73
CA LYS A 108 -8.21 32.78 14.98
C LYS A 108 -7.30 31.58 14.76
N PHE A 109 -6.47 31.27 15.76
CA PHE A 109 -5.50 30.18 15.68
C PHE A 109 -6.15 28.81 15.42
N TYR A 110 -7.31 28.50 16.01
CA TYR A 110 -8.01 27.24 15.74
C TYR A 110 -8.53 27.14 14.30
N GLN A 111 -8.90 28.24 13.65
CA GLN A 111 -9.32 28.23 12.24
C GLN A 111 -8.13 27.85 11.35
N PHE A 112 -6.96 28.42 11.65
CA PHE A 112 -5.71 28.06 11.02
C PHE A 112 -5.39 26.57 11.22
N ALA A 113 -5.50 26.07 12.45
CA ALA A 113 -5.27 24.67 12.79
C ALA A 113 -6.21 23.71 12.01
N ILE A 114 -7.47 24.09 11.77
CA ILE A 114 -8.40 23.26 10.98
C ILE A 114 -8.03 23.31 9.49
N ILE A 115 -7.83 24.49 8.91
CA ILE A 115 -7.59 24.66 7.48
C ILE A 115 -6.22 24.10 7.08
N TYR A 116 -5.16 24.55 7.76
CA TYR A 116 -3.79 24.18 7.47
C TYR A 116 -3.38 22.87 8.14
N GLY A 117 -3.92 22.56 9.32
CA GLY A 117 -3.59 21.33 10.03
C GLY A 117 -4.33 20.12 9.47
N VAL A 118 -5.67 20.20 9.45
CA VAL A 118 -6.53 19.04 9.14
C VAL A 118 -6.78 18.89 7.64
N ILE A 119 -7.33 19.91 6.98
CA ILE A 119 -7.76 19.79 5.57
C ILE A 119 -6.54 19.62 4.65
N ASN A 120 -5.52 20.48 4.82
CA ASN A 120 -4.26 20.33 4.08
C ASN A 120 -3.56 19.00 4.39
N GLY A 121 -3.59 18.53 5.65
CA GLY A 121 -3.03 17.24 6.05
C GLY A 121 -3.67 16.08 5.28
N ILE A 122 -5.01 16.00 5.25
CA ILE A 122 -5.74 14.97 4.50
C ILE A 122 -5.41 15.03 3.00
N ALA A 123 -5.43 16.22 2.40
CA ALA A 123 -5.11 16.39 0.98
C ALA A 123 -3.67 15.96 0.67
N SER A 124 -2.73 16.28 1.56
CA SER A 124 -1.32 15.89 1.45
C SER A 124 -1.11 14.38 1.56
N GLY A 125 -1.88 13.70 2.42
CA GLY A 125 -1.87 12.24 2.51
C GLY A 125 -2.31 11.56 1.22
N CYS A 126 -3.33 12.10 0.54
CA CYS A 126 -3.77 11.63 -0.78
C CYS A 126 -2.66 11.81 -1.83
N ILE A 127 -2.01 12.98 -1.86
CA ILE A 127 -0.91 13.29 -2.79
C ILE A 127 0.29 12.38 -2.55
N CYS A 128 0.53 11.96 -1.31
CA CYS A 128 1.67 11.11 -0.98
C CYS A 128 1.55 9.70 -1.58
N ILE A 129 0.44 9.00 -1.31
CA ILE A 129 0.34 7.59 -1.65
C ILE A 129 0.04 7.32 -3.13
N VAL A 130 -0.72 8.19 -3.80
CA VAL A 130 -1.19 7.92 -5.18
C VAL A 130 -0.01 7.76 -6.17
N PRO A 131 1.02 8.63 -6.19
CA PRO A 131 2.17 8.45 -7.06
C PRO A 131 3.04 7.26 -6.67
N ILE A 132 3.14 6.93 -5.38
CA ILE A 132 3.85 5.72 -4.89
C ILE A 132 3.16 4.46 -5.45
N TYR A 133 1.84 4.37 -5.30
CA TYR A 133 1.04 3.27 -5.83
C TYR A 133 1.20 3.14 -7.35
N MET A 134 1.06 4.24 -8.10
CA MET A 134 1.25 4.22 -9.55
C MET A 134 2.67 3.81 -9.95
N GLY A 135 3.68 4.28 -9.22
CA GLY A 135 5.06 3.88 -9.43
C GLY A 135 5.32 2.39 -9.18
N TYR A 136 4.69 1.80 -8.16
CA TYR A 136 4.76 0.35 -7.90
C TYR A 136 4.20 -0.48 -9.05
N LEU A 137 3.18 0.03 -9.76
CA LEU A 137 2.63 -0.64 -10.93
C LEU A 137 3.59 -0.58 -12.14
N TYR A 138 4.29 0.53 -12.34
CA TYR A 138 5.26 0.68 -13.42
C TYR A 138 6.58 -0.06 -13.15
N TYR A 139 7.04 -0.10 -11.90
CA TYR A 139 8.32 -0.70 -11.50
C TYR A 139 8.14 -1.67 -10.32
N PRO A 140 7.54 -2.85 -10.55
CA PRO A 140 7.21 -3.79 -9.47
C PRO A 140 8.44 -4.40 -8.78
N ASN A 141 9.62 -4.36 -9.42
CA ASN A 141 10.88 -4.91 -8.89
C ASN A 141 11.74 -3.85 -8.16
N TYR A 142 11.37 -2.57 -8.25
CA TYR A 142 12.13 -1.44 -7.68
C TYR A 142 11.23 -0.58 -6.78
N ARG A 143 10.39 -1.25 -5.97
CA ARG A 143 9.39 -0.58 -5.11
C ARG A 143 10.09 0.31 -4.09
N GLY A 144 11.19 -0.16 -3.54
CA GLY A 144 12.08 0.57 -2.66
C GLY A 144 12.47 1.93 -3.23
N LEU A 145 13.13 1.91 -4.40
CA LEU A 145 13.60 3.13 -5.05
C LEU A 145 12.44 4.08 -5.44
N VAL A 146 11.34 3.54 -5.98
CA VAL A 146 10.15 4.33 -6.35
C VAL A 146 9.59 5.08 -5.14
N SER A 147 9.39 4.37 -4.04
CA SER A 147 8.84 4.96 -2.83
C SER A 147 9.78 6.01 -2.23
N GLY A 148 11.08 5.68 -2.19
CA GLY A 148 12.12 6.59 -1.73
C GLY A 148 12.17 7.89 -2.53
N ILE A 149 12.14 7.82 -3.86
CA ILE A 149 12.14 9.01 -4.73
C ILE A 149 10.88 9.86 -4.49
N ASN A 150 9.69 9.27 -4.49
CA ASN A 150 8.47 10.05 -4.29
C ASN A 150 8.41 10.70 -2.90
N THR A 151 8.74 9.94 -1.85
CA THR A 151 8.69 10.45 -0.47
C THR A 151 9.84 11.41 -0.14
N CYS A 152 10.95 11.37 -0.89
CA CYS A 152 12.04 12.36 -0.82
C CYS A 152 11.53 13.78 -1.05
N GLY A 153 10.61 13.96 -2.01
CA GLY A 153 10.00 15.26 -2.31
C GLY A 153 9.43 15.92 -1.05
N CYS A 154 8.65 15.19 -0.24
CA CYS A 154 8.04 15.74 0.97
C CYS A 154 9.07 16.31 1.96
N ALA A 155 10.22 15.64 2.12
CA ALA A 155 11.24 16.07 3.09
C ALA A 155 12.13 17.19 2.54
N LEU A 156 12.44 17.19 1.24
CA LEU A 156 13.17 18.30 0.61
C LEU A 156 12.36 19.60 0.55
N CYS A 157 11.03 19.52 0.74
CA CYS A 157 10.17 20.69 0.87
C CYS A 157 10.66 21.63 1.98
N SER A 158 10.93 21.11 3.17
CA SER A 158 11.36 21.91 4.32
C SER A 158 12.66 22.65 4.07
N PHE A 159 13.58 22.03 3.31
CA PHE A 159 14.84 22.66 2.95
C PHE A 159 14.64 23.79 1.93
N LEU A 160 14.02 23.49 0.78
CA LEU A 160 13.86 24.48 -0.30
C LEU A 160 12.89 25.60 0.08
N PHE A 161 11.72 25.25 0.57
CA PHE A 161 10.69 26.22 0.93
C PHE A 161 10.92 26.84 2.30
N GLY A 162 11.73 26.25 3.17
CA GLY A 162 12.12 26.90 4.43
C GLY A 162 13.02 28.09 4.21
N ILE A 163 14.04 27.96 3.36
CA ILE A 163 14.90 29.09 2.97
C ILE A 163 14.05 30.18 2.30
N LEU A 164 13.20 29.79 1.35
CA LEU A 164 12.32 30.74 0.66
C LEU A 164 11.34 31.43 1.62
N PHE A 165 10.72 30.68 2.54
CA PHE A 165 9.79 31.23 3.53
C PHE A 165 10.49 32.27 4.42
N THR A 166 11.67 31.92 4.96
CA THR A 166 12.42 32.82 5.85
C THR A 166 12.84 34.10 5.14
N GLN A 167 13.30 34.02 3.88
CA GLN A 167 13.66 35.20 3.08
C GLN A 167 12.45 36.09 2.76
N LEU A 168 11.27 35.51 2.57
CA LEU A 168 10.05 36.27 2.28
C LEU A 168 9.44 36.91 3.53
N VAL A 169 9.50 36.22 4.68
CA VAL A 169 8.86 36.69 5.92
C VAL A 169 9.76 37.65 6.72
N ASN A 170 11.07 37.40 6.73
CA ASN A 170 12.07 38.16 7.49
C ASN A 170 13.26 38.57 6.59
N PRO A 171 13.04 39.46 5.61
CA PRO A 171 14.09 39.88 4.68
C PRO A 171 15.25 40.60 5.37
N ASP A 172 14.95 41.32 6.46
CA ASP A 172 15.92 42.14 7.20
C ASP A 172 16.64 41.36 8.31
N GLY A 173 16.31 40.09 8.52
CA GLY A 173 16.97 39.23 9.50
C GLY A 173 16.77 39.67 10.97
N LEU A 174 15.61 40.26 11.29
CA LEU A 174 15.29 40.75 12.63
C LEU A 174 15.30 39.60 13.66
N LEU A 175 15.76 39.90 14.87
CA LEU A 175 15.89 38.96 15.98
C LEU A 175 14.56 38.76 16.72
N GLN A 176 14.42 37.63 17.38
CA GLN A 176 13.27 37.32 18.25
C GLN A 176 13.53 37.88 19.65
N ASN A 177 12.48 38.35 20.31
CA ASN A 177 12.54 38.81 21.70
C ASN A 177 12.14 37.69 22.65
N SER A 178 12.86 37.57 23.77
CA SER A 178 12.57 36.56 24.79
C SER A 178 11.43 37.03 25.70
N ASN A 179 10.40 36.19 25.85
CA ASN A 179 9.25 36.44 26.72
C ASN A 179 9.36 35.70 28.05
N SER A 180 8.50 36.10 29.00
CA SER A 180 8.44 35.56 30.36
C SER A 180 8.06 34.08 30.45
N ASP A 181 7.52 33.50 29.38
CA ASP A 181 7.17 32.08 29.26
C ASP A 181 8.37 31.19 28.89
N GLY A 182 9.56 31.79 28.67
CA GLY A 182 10.79 31.09 28.30
C GLY A 182 10.91 30.80 26.79
N TYR A 183 10.00 31.33 25.97
CA TYR A 183 10.07 31.25 24.52
C TYR A 183 10.41 32.61 23.90
N SER A 184 10.90 32.57 22.66
CA SER A 184 11.21 33.78 21.89
C SER A 184 10.16 33.98 20.79
N TYR A 185 9.70 35.21 20.59
CA TYR A 185 8.68 35.57 19.59
C TYR A 185 9.10 36.78 18.77
N PHE A 186 8.45 36.98 17.63
CA PHE A 186 8.56 38.20 16.85
C PHE A 186 7.52 39.21 17.35
N ASP A 187 7.93 40.09 18.27
CA ASP A 187 7.14 41.18 18.82
C ASP A 187 7.99 42.48 18.91
N GLY A 188 7.40 43.57 19.39
CA GLY A 188 8.10 44.86 19.56
C GLY A 188 8.76 45.35 18.27
N ASP A 189 10.08 45.53 18.29
CA ASP A 189 10.89 45.99 17.15
C ASP A 189 10.88 45.01 15.95
N SER A 190 10.52 43.74 16.18
CA SER A 190 10.47 42.70 15.15
C SER A 190 9.05 42.36 14.68
N ILE A 191 8.07 43.18 15.07
CA ILE A 191 6.64 42.96 14.78
C ILE A 191 6.32 42.83 13.30
N SER A 192 7.07 43.52 12.43
CA SER A 192 6.92 43.48 10.97
C SER A 192 7.05 42.07 10.41
N VAL A 193 7.90 41.22 11.01
CA VAL A 193 8.11 39.83 10.58
C VAL A 193 6.82 39.02 10.71
N ALA A 194 6.11 39.17 11.83
CA ALA A 194 4.86 38.47 12.05
C ALA A 194 3.76 38.98 11.11
N GLN A 195 3.72 40.28 10.83
CA GLN A 195 2.76 40.90 9.91
C GLN A 195 2.96 40.45 8.45
N ASN A 196 4.17 40.03 8.07
CA ASN A 196 4.47 39.49 6.74
C ASN A 196 3.97 38.04 6.52
N VAL A 197 3.58 37.33 7.59
CA VAL A 197 3.19 35.90 7.53
C VAL A 197 2.03 35.64 6.54
N PRO A 198 0.91 36.39 6.58
CA PRO A 198 -0.21 36.14 5.66
C PRO A 198 0.18 36.32 4.19
N GLU A 199 0.96 37.36 3.87
CA GLU A 199 1.40 37.60 2.49
C GLU A 199 2.35 36.51 2.01
N THR A 200 3.27 36.07 2.88
CA THR A 200 4.21 34.99 2.59
C THR A 200 3.49 33.67 2.33
N LEU A 201 2.49 33.32 3.14
CA LEU A 201 1.66 32.13 2.93
C LEU A 201 0.91 32.17 1.58
N ARG A 202 0.40 33.33 1.17
CA ARG A 202 -0.23 33.49 -0.15
C ARG A 202 0.77 33.27 -1.29
N LYS A 203 1.94 33.91 -1.24
CA LYS A 203 3.01 33.76 -2.25
C LYS A 203 3.41 32.29 -2.43
N ILE A 204 3.66 31.59 -1.32
CA ILE A 204 4.01 30.16 -1.35
C ILE A 204 2.84 29.32 -1.84
N GLY A 205 1.60 29.62 -1.41
CA GLY A 205 0.40 28.95 -1.88
C GLY A 205 0.21 29.03 -3.41
N TYR A 206 0.49 30.18 -4.03
CA TYR A 206 0.44 30.33 -5.49
C TYR A 206 1.55 29.55 -6.21
N ILE A 207 2.76 29.50 -5.63
CA ILE A 207 3.86 28.67 -6.14
C ILE A 207 3.46 27.18 -6.07
N PHE A 208 2.92 26.72 -4.94
CA PHE A 208 2.44 25.35 -4.80
C PHE A 208 1.32 25.03 -5.78
N LEU A 209 0.35 25.93 -5.95
CA LEU A 209 -0.76 25.73 -6.89
C LEU A 209 -0.26 25.56 -8.33
N SER A 210 0.60 26.46 -8.80
CA SER A 210 1.12 26.43 -10.17
C SER A 210 1.93 25.15 -10.44
N VAL A 211 2.87 24.82 -9.55
CA VAL A 211 3.77 23.66 -9.70
C VAL A 211 2.99 22.34 -9.59
N SER A 212 2.11 22.22 -8.59
CA SER A 212 1.38 20.97 -8.34
C SER A 212 0.34 20.67 -9.42
N VAL A 213 -0.33 21.69 -9.95
CA VAL A 213 -1.26 21.52 -11.09
C VAL A 213 -0.50 21.02 -12.31
N CYS A 214 0.61 21.65 -12.70
CA CYS A 214 1.44 21.20 -13.82
C CYS A 214 1.95 19.76 -13.61
N ALA A 215 2.43 19.43 -12.41
CA ALA A 215 2.91 18.10 -12.09
C ALA A 215 1.80 17.04 -12.15
N SER A 216 0.57 17.37 -11.75
CA SER A 216 -0.57 16.44 -11.81
C SER A 216 -0.88 15.97 -13.23
N PHE A 217 -0.65 16.81 -14.25
CA PHE A 217 -0.84 16.44 -15.66
C PHE A 217 0.23 15.47 -16.19
N LEU A 218 1.39 15.40 -15.55
CA LEU A 218 2.50 14.51 -15.92
C LEU A 218 2.34 13.08 -15.37
N VAL A 219 1.26 12.81 -14.62
CA VAL A 219 0.95 11.46 -14.10
C VAL A 219 0.18 10.65 -15.14
N PHE A 220 0.81 9.55 -15.58
CA PHE A 220 0.26 8.69 -16.61
C PHE A 220 -0.60 7.55 -16.04
N TYR A 221 -1.58 7.16 -16.85
CA TYR A 221 -2.49 6.05 -16.55
C TYR A 221 -1.79 4.69 -16.67
N HIS A 222 -2.11 3.78 -15.74
CA HIS A 222 -1.66 2.39 -15.77
C HIS A 222 -2.86 1.44 -15.84
N PRO A 223 -2.86 0.40 -16.70
CA PRO A 223 -4.00 -0.49 -16.90
C PRO A 223 -4.37 -1.37 -15.70
N ASN A 224 -3.41 -1.63 -14.80
CA ASN A 224 -3.61 -2.42 -13.58
C ASN A 224 -3.95 -1.57 -12.34
N GLN A 225 -4.36 -0.31 -12.52
CA GLN A 225 -4.82 0.51 -11.40
C GLN A 225 -6.11 -0.07 -10.78
N ILE A 226 -6.38 0.28 -9.53
CA ILE A 226 -7.53 -0.23 -8.80
C ILE A 226 -8.84 0.35 -9.38
N GLY A 227 -9.93 -0.42 -9.42
CA GLY A 227 -11.21 -0.02 -10.01
C GLY A 227 -11.28 -0.02 -11.55
N GLU A 228 -10.17 -0.26 -12.26
CA GLU A 228 -10.16 -0.23 -13.73
C GLU A 228 -10.86 -1.44 -14.36
N GLU A 229 -10.67 -2.63 -13.78
CA GLU A 229 -11.33 -3.85 -14.23
C GLU A 229 -12.85 -3.73 -14.09
N GLU A 230 -13.33 -3.23 -12.96
CA GLU A 230 -14.73 -2.92 -12.71
C GLU A 230 -15.29 -1.92 -13.75
N LYS A 231 -14.54 -0.83 -14.04
CA LYS A 231 -14.93 0.16 -15.03
C LYS A 231 -15.04 -0.42 -16.44
N ARG A 232 -14.12 -1.30 -16.84
CA ARG A 232 -14.16 -2.01 -18.13
C ARG A 232 -15.38 -2.90 -18.24
N LEU A 233 -15.69 -3.66 -17.19
CA LEU A 233 -16.85 -4.54 -17.14
C LEU A 233 -18.16 -3.74 -17.17
N LYS A 234 -18.26 -2.64 -16.42
CA LYS A 234 -19.41 -1.71 -16.46
C LYS A 234 -19.63 -1.14 -17.86
N LYS A 235 -18.55 -0.78 -18.58
CA LYS A 235 -18.65 -0.32 -19.97
C LYS A 235 -19.12 -1.41 -20.92
N GLN A 236 -18.63 -2.65 -20.76
CA GLN A 236 -19.11 -3.81 -21.54
C GLN A 236 -20.59 -4.06 -21.28
N LEU A 237 -21.04 -3.96 -20.02
CA LEU A 237 -22.44 -4.11 -19.64
C LEU A 237 -23.31 -3.05 -20.32
N GLN A 238 -22.89 -1.77 -20.33
CA GLN A 238 -23.61 -0.71 -21.01
C GLN A 238 -23.74 -0.95 -22.52
N LEU A 239 -22.66 -1.38 -23.19
CA LEU A 239 -22.70 -1.72 -24.62
C LEU A 239 -23.67 -2.88 -24.89
N LYS A 240 -23.67 -3.90 -24.03
CA LYS A 240 -24.61 -5.03 -24.13
C LYS A 240 -26.06 -4.63 -23.85
N GLN A 241 -26.30 -3.66 -22.98
CA GLN A 241 -27.64 -3.09 -22.77
C GLN A 241 -28.13 -2.33 -24.00
N GLN A 242 -27.25 -1.59 -24.67
CA GLN A 242 -27.57 -0.91 -25.93
C GLN A 242 -27.86 -1.91 -27.07
N GLU A 243 -27.04 -2.96 -27.18
CA GLU A 243 -27.23 -4.03 -28.17
C GLU A 243 -28.58 -4.75 -27.98
N LYS A 244 -28.93 -5.07 -26.72
CA LYS A 244 -30.25 -5.63 -26.38
C LYS A 244 -31.39 -4.72 -26.80
N LYS A 245 -31.29 -3.41 -26.53
CA LYS A 245 -32.31 -2.43 -26.91
C LYS A 245 -32.49 -2.40 -28.43
N GLN A 246 -31.41 -2.43 -29.19
CA GLN A 246 -31.46 -2.50 -30.65
C GLN A 246 -32.13 -3.79 -31.15
N PHE A 247 -31.86 -4.94 -30.53
CA PHE A 247 -32.56 -6.19 -30.88
C PHE A 247 -34.06 -6.15 -30.56
N GLN A 248 -34.46 -5.48 -29.47
CA GLN A 248 -35.86 -5.29 -29.12
C GLN A 248 -36.58 -4.36 -30.11
N GLU A 249 -35.94 -3.28 -30.54
CA GLU A 249 -36.45 -2.39 -31.59
C GLU A 249 -36.64 -3.15 -32.92
N ASN A 250 -35.62 -3.91 -33.34
CA ASN A 250 -35.71 -4.75 -34.54
C ASN A 250 -36.82 -5.81 -34.44
N LEU A 251 -37.02 -6.40 -33.25
CA LEU A 251 -38.10 -7.37 -33.02
C LEU A 251 -39.48 -6.71 -33.20
N GLN A 252 -39.67 -5.49 -32.68
CA GLN A 252 -40.92 -4.73 -32.84
C GLN A 252 -41.19 -4.41 -34.31
N THR A 253 -40.16 -4.01 -35.08
CA THR A 253 -40.31 -3.78 -36.53
C THR A 253 -40.73 -5.04 -37.27
N ILE A 254 -40.09 -6.18 -36.99
CA ILE A 254 -40.46 -7.46 -37.62
C ILE A 254 -41.89 -7.87 -37.23
N GLU A 255 -42.31 -7.66 -35.97
CA GLU A 255 -43.68 -7.95 -35.55
C GLU A 255 -44.72 -7.06 -36.24
N GLN A 256 -44.41 -5.78 -36.46
CA GLN A 256 -45.25 -4.86 -37.24
C GLN A 256 -45.34 -5.28 -38.70
N GLU A 257 -44.23 -5.66 -39.33
CA GLU A 257 -44.22 -6.17 -40.72
C GLU A 257 -45.04 -7.45 -40.85
N ILE A 258 -44.93 -8.39 -39.90
CA ILE A 258 -45.75 -9.60 -39.87
C ILE A 258 -47.24 -9.25 -39.76
N GLN A 259 -47.62 -8.33 -38.87
CA GLN A 259 -49.01 -7.89 -38.71
C GLN A 259 -49.55 -7.23 -39.98
N GLN A 260 -48.76 -6.37 -40.64
CA GLN A 260 -49.16 -5.74 -41.91
C GLN A 260 -49.38 -6.78 -43.02
N ILE A 261 -48.49 -7.77 -43.14
CA ILE A 261 -48.63 -8.85 -44.11
C ILE A 261 -49.88 -9.70 -43.80
N GLU A 262 -50.14 -10.03 -42.53
CA GLU A 262 -51.34 -10.77 -42.13
C GLU A 262 -52.63 -10.00 -42.42
N LEU A 263 -52.68 -8.69 -42.13
CA LEU A 263 -53.80 -7.82 -42.48
C LEU A 263 -54.02 -7.74 -44.00
N THR A 264 -52.94 -7.66 -44.78
CA THR A 264 -53.02 -7.63 -46.25
C THR A 264 -53.57 -8.94 -46.81
N ILE A 265 -53.13 -10.09 -46.27
CA ILE A 265 -53.64 -11.42 -46.66
C ILE A 265 -55.13 -11.57 -46.29
N ASN A 266 -55.53 -11.15 -45.09
CA ASN A 266 -56.93 -11.23 -44.67
C ASN A 266 -57.83 -10.33 -45.53
N ASN A 267 -57.37 -9.14 -45.88
CA ASN A 267 -58.09 -8.25 -46.79
C ASN A 267 -58.20 -8.82 -48.21
N GLU A 268 -57.14 -9.45 -48.73
CA GLU A 268 -57.16 -10.15 -50.03
C GLU A 268 -58.09 -11.38 -50.01
N GLN A 269 -58.17 -12.13 -48.90
CA GLN A 269 -59.10 -13.26 -48.75
C GLN A 269 -60.55 -12.79 -48.66
N ASN A 270 -60.81 -11.72 -47.91
CA ASN A 270 -62.14 -11.10 -47.84
C ASN A 270 -62.57 -10.55 -49.20
N GLN A 271 -61.67 -9.93 -49.98
CA GLN A 271 -61.96 -9.50 -51.35
C GLN A 271 -62.24 -10.67 -52.29
N LYS A 272 -61.55 -11.80 -52.15
CA LYS A 272 -61.84 -13.03 -52.93
C LYS A 272 -63.17 -13.68 -52.55
N GLN A 273 -63.60 -13.57 -51.30
CA GLN A 273 -64.96 -14.00 -50.88
C GLN A 273 -66.06 -13.08 -51.43
N PHE A 274 -65.74 -11.83 -51.77
CA PHE A 274 -66.66 -10.89 -52.42
C PHE A 274 -66.61 -10.91 -53.96
N GLN A 275 -65.61 -11.57 -54.56
CA GLN A 275 -65.44 -11.69 -56.01
C GLN A 275 -65.29 -13.16 -56.43
N GLU A 276 -66.38 -13.92 -56.34
CA GLU A 276 -66.64 -15.03 -57.24
C GLU A 276 -67.44 -14.51 -58.44
N GLU A 277 -66.75 -13.84 -59.38
CA GLU A 277 -67.02 -13.88 -60.83
C GLU A 277 -65.93 -13.10 -61.58
N GLN A 278 -65.25 -13.81 -62.50
CA GLN A 278 -64.31 -13.36 -63.54
C GLN A 278 -62.79 -13.27 -63.23
N VAL A 279 -62.02 -13.64 -64.25
CA VAL A 279 -60.68 -14.26 -64.24
C VAL A 279 -59.56 -13.25 -64.53
N GLN A 280 -58.46 -13.23 -63.76
CA GLN A 280 -57.06 -13.56 -64.16
C GLN A 280 -56.05 -13.35 -63.00
N PRO A 281 -54.92 -14.08 -62.93
CA PRO A 281 -54.10 -14.22 -61.73
C PRO A 281 -52.85 -13.33 -61.80
N LEU A 282 -52.62 -12.45 -60.83
CA LEU A 282 -51.32 -11.73 -60.72
C LEU A 282 -51.00 -11.30 -59.27
N ARG A 283 -50.79 -12.27 -58.39
CA ARG A 283 -49.68 -12.26 -57.40
C ARG A 283 -49.59 -13.63 -56.74
N ASN A 284 -48.38 -14.18 -56.74
CA ASN A 284 -48.10 -15.57 -56.38
C ASN A 284 -48.28 -15.77 -54.85
N PRO A 285 -49.26 -16.54 -54.34
CA PRO A 285 -49.42 -16.79 -52.90
C PRO A 285 -48.21 -17.53 -52.29
N LYS A 286 -47.38 -18.17 -53.12
CA LYS A 286 -46.09 -18.74 -52.71
C LYS A 286 -45.06 -17.68 -52.28
N PHE A 287 -45.09 -16.48 -52.87
CA PHE A 287 -44.16 -15.40 -52.52
C PHE A 287 -44.46 -14.83 -51.12
N ASN A 288 -45.75 -14.63 -50.78
CA ASN A 288 -46.16 -14.15 -49.46
C ASN A 288 -45.94 -15.19 -48.35
N ARG A 289 -46.14 -16.49 -48.61
CA ARG A 289 -45.82 -17.56 -47.63
C ARG A 289 -44.32 -17.67 -47.36
N HIS A 290 -43.49 -17.60 -48.41
CA HIS A 290 -42.04 -17.68 -48.26
C HIS A 290 -41.48 -16.47 -47.48
N SER A 291 -41.98 -15.26 -47.77
CA SER A 291 -41.63 -14.05 -47.00
C SER A 291 -42.08 -14.15 -45.52
N GLN A 292 -43.26 -14.73 -45.23
CA GLN A 292 -43.69 -14.99 -43.85
C GLN A 292 -42.78 -16.02 -43.13
N GLU A 293 -42.35 -17.08 -43.80
CA GLU A 293 -41.41 -18.05 -43.22
C GLU A 293 -40.05 -17.42 -42.91
N ILE A 294 -39.51 -16.60 -43.80
CA ILE A 294 -38.26 -15.86 -43.58
C ILE A 294 -38.37 -14.89 -42.39
N LEU A 295 -39.49 -14.16 -42.27
CA LEU A 295 -39.74 -13.25 -41.15
C LEU A 295 -39.93 -14.02 -39.82
N ARG A 296 -40.60 -15.16 -39.82
CA ARG A 296 -40.74 -16.03 -38.63
C ARG A 296 -39.40 -16.61 -38.18
N GLN A 297 -38.55 -17.04 -39.11
CA GLN A 297 -37.19 -17.48 -38.80
C GLN A 297 -36.34 -16.32 -38.25
N SER A 298 -36.44 -15.13 -38.86
CA SER A 298 -35.76 -13.93 -38.39
C SER A 298 -36.20 -13.53 -36.98
N LYS A 299 -37.50 -13.64 -36.67
CA LYS A 299 -38.05 -13.45 -35.31
C LYS A 299 -37.43 -14.43 -34.32
N GLN A 300 -37.37 -15.72 -34.64
CA GLN A 300 -36.75 -16.74 -33.77
C GLN A 300 -35.27 -16.45 -33.51
N ILE A 301 -34.52 -16.04 -34.53
CA ILE A 301 -33.10 -15.66 -34.40
C ILE A 301 -32.93 -14.44 -33.49
N ILE A 302 -33.76 -13.40 -33.65
CA ILE A 302 -33.69 -12.20 -32.80
C ILE A 302 -34.05 -12.52 -31.35
N VAL A 303 -35.09 -13.34 -31.11
CA VAL A 303 -35.44 -13.79 -29.75
C VAL A 303 -34.29 -14.57 -29.10
N GLN A 304 -33.61 -15.44 -29.86
CA GLN A 304 -32.41 -16.12 -29.37
C GLN A 304 -31.26 -15.14 -29.07
N LYS A 305 -31.02 -14.14 -29.92
CA LYS A 305 -30.02 -13.09 -29.67
C LYS A 305 -30.32 -12.27 -28.41
N ILE A 306 -31.59 -11.94 -28.16
CA ILE A 306 -32.03 -11.27 -26.92
C ILE A 306 -31.70 -12.15 -25.70
N ARG A 307 -32.04 -13.44 -25.75
CA ARG A 307 -31.77 -14.39 -24.66
C ARG A 307 -30.26 -14.56 -24.39
N ILE A 308 -29.45 -14.66 -25.45
CA ILE A 308 -27.98 -14.71 -25.32
C ILE A 308 -27.46 -13.41 -24.68
N SER A 309 -27.95 -12.26 -25.11
CA SER A 309 -27.56 -10.96 -24.55
C SER A 309 -27.94 -10.84 -23.07
N GLU A 310 -29.07 -11.40 -22.62
CA GLU A 310 -29.46 -11.45 -21.21
C GLU A 310 -28.51 -12.29 -20.36
N ILE A 311 -28.12 -13.47 -20.85
CA ILE A 311 -27.14 -14.32 -20.18
C ILE A 311 -25.78 -13.61 -20.10
N GLU A 312 -25.34 -12.96 -21.17
CA GLU A 312 -24.11 -12.17 -21.17
C GLU A 312 -24.15 -11.00 -20.18
N GLN A 313 -25.30 -10.33 -20.03
CA GLN A 313 -25.50 -9.27 -19.02
C GLN A 313 -25.39 -9.83 -17.59
N GLN A 314 -26.02 -10.97 -17.31
CA GLN A 314 -25.93 -11.63 -16.00
C GLN A 314 -24.48 -12.00 -15.67
N VAL A 315 -23.77 -12.62 -16.63
CA VAL A 315 -22.35 -12.96 -16.48
C VAL A 315 -21.48 -11.71 -16.25
N LEU A 316 -21.75 -10.62 -16.97
CA LEU A 316 -21.02 -9.36 -16.77
C LEU A 316 -21.32 -8.75 -15.40
N GLN A 317 -22.55 -8.83 -14.92
CA GLN A 317 -22.97 -8.30 -13.62
C GLN A 317 -22.36 -9.10 -12.47
N GLU A 318 -22.33 -10.43 -12.58
CA GLU A 318 -21.56 -11.29 -11.68
C GLU A 318 -20.06 -10.97 -11.73
N LYS A 319 -19.47 -10.78 -12.92
CA LYS A 319 -18.06 -10.37 -13.04
C LYS A 319 -17.78 -9.02 -12.39
N ILE A 320 -18.71 -8.06 -12.46
CA ILE A 320 -18.58 -6.76 -11.78
C ILE A 320 -18.60 -6.96 -10.27
N GLU A 321 -19.54 -7.77 -9.76
CA GLU A 321 -19.66 -8.06 -8.34
C GLU A 321 -18.42 -8.82 -7.82
N ILE A 322 -17.90 -9.77 -8.61
CA ILE A 322 -16.64 -10.48 -8.33
C ILE A 322 -15.46 -9.51 -8.36
N SER A 323 -15.38 -8.61 -9.34
CA SER A 323 -14.30 -7.61 -9.45
C SER A 323 -14.32 -6.63 -8.26
N HIS A 324 -15.49 -6.16 -7.86
CA HIS A 324 -15.68 -5.32 -6.68
C HIS A 324 -15.28 -6.08 -5.40
N LYS A 325 -15.76 -7.32 -5.24
CA LYS A 325 -15.34 -8.22 -4.15
C LYS A 325 -13.85 -8.52 -4.19
N LYS A 326 -13.19 -8.55 -5.35
CA LYS A 326 -11.75 -8.78 -5.51
C LYS A 326 -10.92 -7.54 -5.18
N ASP A 327 -11.41 -6.34 -5.48
CA ASP A 327 -10.77 -5.10 -5.03
C ASP A 327 -11.03 -4.81 -3.52
N GLU A 328 -12.07 -5.40 -2.92
CA GLU A 328 -12.33 -5.39 -1.46
C GLU A 328 -11.71 -6.58 -0.69
N GLN A 329 -11.51 -7.73 -1.33
CA GLN A 329 -11.10 -8.99 -0.69
C GLN A 329 -9.95 -9.77 -1.34
N THR A 330 -9.32 -9.28 -2.41
CA THR A 330 -8.25 -9.94 -3.21
C THR A 330 -8.07 -11.44 -2.92
N GLY A 331 -9.12 -12.20 -3.27
CA GLY A 331 -9.15 -13.64 -3.15
C GLY A 331 -9.95 -14.24 -4.28
N LEU A 332 -9.28 -15.13 -5.02
CA LEU A 332 -9.75 -16.01 -6.08
C LEU A 332 -9.84 -15.38 -7.47
N VAL A 333 -8.82 -15.62 -8.31
CA VAL A 333 -9.02 -15.84 -9.75
C VAL A 333 -8.05 -16.93 -10.25
N TYR A 334 -8.65 -17.84 -11.03
CA TYR A 334 -8.08 -18.83 -11.96
C TYR A 334 -7.33 -20.03 -11.36
N VAL A 335 -8.09 -21.08 -11.06
CA VAL A 335 -7.57 -22.45 -11.26
C VAL A 335 -7.38 -22.63 -12.76
N ASN A 336 -6.12 -22.80 -13.14
CA ASN A 336 -5.65 -23.05 -14.49
C ASN A 336 -6.28 -24.37 -15.00
N LYS A 337 -6.83 -24.34 -16.21
CA LYS A 337 -7.42 -25.51 -16.89
C LYS A 337 -6.41 -26.67 -17.04
N VAL A 338 -5.11 -26.37 -16.91
CA VAL A 338 -4.00 -27.33 -16.94
C VAL A 338 -4.04 -28.36 -15.80
N ILE A 339 -4.51 -28.00 -14.59
CA ILE A 339 -4.53 -28.93 -13.43
C ILE A 339 -5.68 -29.94 -13.55
N ILE A 340 -6.80 -29.56 -14.19
CA ILE A 340 -7.91 -30.48 -14.42
C ILE A 340 -7.55 -31.51 -15.50
N ASP A 341 -6.71 -31.12 -16.47
CA ASP A 341 -6.21 -32.04 -17.49
C ASP A 341 -5.14 -32.98 -16.89
N GLU A 342 -4.26 -32.51 -15.99
CA GLU A 342 -3.28 -33.34 -15.24
C GLU A 342 -3.91 -34.32 -14.23
N ILE A 343 -5.03 -33.96 -13.60
CA ILE A 343 -5.74 -34.85 -12.66
C ILE A 343 -6.52 -35.93 -13.41
N LYS A 344 -6.96 -35.67 -14.65
CA LYS A 344 -7.62 -36.67 -15.49
C LYS A 344 -6.64 -37.69 -16.09
N GLU A 345 -5.37 -37.34 -16.28
CA GLU A 345 -4.35 -38.29 -16.74
C GLU A 345 -3.77 -39.18 -15.61
N ASN A 346 -3.84 -38.75 -14.34
CA ASN A 346 -3.22 -39.46 -13.22
C ASN A 346 -4.17 -40.38 -12.41
N GLN A 347 -5.42 -40.57 -12.83
CA GLN A 347 -6.37 -41.44 -12.12
C GLN A 347 -6.18 -42.95 -12.34
N ASP A 348 -5.27 -43.39 -13.21
CA ASP A 348 -5.14 -44.83 -13.54
C ASP A 348 -3.99 -45.59 -12.85
N LYS A 349 -3.24 -44.99 -11.90
CA LYS A 349 -2.14 -45.72 -11.22
C LYS A 349 -1.97 -45.41 -9.74
N VAL A 350 -2.86 -45.89 -8.88
CA VAL A 350 -2.47 -46.25 -7.50
C VAL A 350 -3.25 -47.48 -7.04
N ASN A 351 -2.59 -48.64 -7.04
CA ASN A 351 -3.00 -49.80 -6.25
C ASN A 351 -1.96 -50.04 -5.13
N VAL A 352 -2.43 -49.75 -3.92
CA VAL A 352 -2.08 -50.21 -2.57
C VAL A 352 -0.99 -51.28 -2.40
N THR A 353 -0.08 -51.05 -1.44
CA THR A 353 0.31 -52.11 -0.47
C THR A 353 0.58 -51.53 0.92
N LYS A 354 -0.16 -52.04 1.92
CA LYS A 354 -0.02 -51.81 3.37
C LYS A 354 0.91 -52.88 3.98
N ASN A 355 1.79 -52.51 4.92
CA ASN A 355 1.91 -53.16 6.25
C ASN A 355 2.93 -52.48 7.22
N LYS A 356 2.44 -52.21 8.46
CA LYS A 356 3.00 -52.32 9.86
C LYS A 356 4.51 -52.09 10.14
N GLN A 357 5.01 -51.55 11.27
CA GLN A 357 4.53 -51.08 12.59
C GLN A 357 5.73 -50.44 13.37
N PHE A 358 5.52 -49.31 14.09
CA PHE A 358 6.10 -48.81 15.39
C PHE A 358 7.48 -49.32 15.94
N SER A 359 8.36 -48.57 16.63
CA SER A 359 8.32 -47.20 17.22
C SER A 359 9.73 -46.66 17.60
N GLU A 360 9.86 -45.33 17.62
CA GLU A 360 11.03 -44.46 17.83
C GLU A 360 11.51 -44.27 19.30
N LYS A 361 10.83 -44.84 20.31
CA LYS A 361 10.90 -44.31 21.68
C LYS A 361 12.01 -44.85 22.60
N ASP A 362 12.71 -45.93 22.25
CA ASP A 362 13.68 -46.55 23.15
C ASP A 362 15.13 -46.08 22.96
N PHE A 363 15.49 -45.54 21.79
CA PHE A 363 16.87 -45.13 21.50
C PHE A 363 17.23 -43.73 22.06
N LEU A 364 16.23 -42.84 22.16
CA LEU A 364 16.41 -41.50 22.73
C LEU A 364 16.77 -41.51 24.23
N ARG A 365 16.39 -42.56 24.97
CA ARG A 365 16.74 -42.70 26.39
C ARG A 365 18.21 -43.09 26.62
N ILE A 366 18.86 -43.68 25.61
CA ILE A 366 20.24 -44.15 25.72
C ILE A 366 21.22 -43.01 25.39
N LEU A 367 20.93 -42.17 24.38
CA LEU A 367 21.82 -41.07 24.00
C LEU A 367 21.84 -39.91 25.01
N GLN A 368 20.73 -39.65 25.71
CA GLN A 368 20.71 -38.64 26.79
C GLN A 368 21.60 -39.00 27.99
N ARG A 369 22.04 -40.26 28.12
CA ARG A 369 22.91 -40.71 29.21
C ARG A 369 24.40 -40.51 28.98
N ILE A 370 24.82 -40.18 27.75
CA ILE A 370 26.25 -39.99 27.41
C ILE A 370 26.65 -38.50 27.47
N GLN A 371 25.69 -37.61 27.70
CA GLN A 371 25.93 -36.17 27.86
C GLN A 371 26.61 -35.75 29.18
N SER A 372 27.03 -36.65 30.08
CA SER A 372 27.36 -36.26 31.47
C SER A 372 28.82 -36.34 31.94
N ASN A 373 29.78 -36.89 31.20
CA ASN A 373 31.19 -36.96 31.61
C ASN A 373 32.09 -36.69 30.39
N GLU A 374 33.20 -35.95 30.39
CA GLU A 374 33.98 -35.20 31.37
C GLU A 374 34.90 -34.27 30.56
N ASP A 375 35.29 -33.17 31.18
CA ASP A 375 36.23 -32.16 30.71
C ASP A 375 37.49 -32.75 30.06
N GLN A 376 37.85 -32.29 28.85
CA GLN A 376 39.24 -31.93 28.51
C GLN A 376 39.39 -31.30 27.12
N SER A 377 40.29 -30.32 27.10
CA SER A 377 40.68 -29.43 26.02
C SER A 377 41.45 -30.09 24.86
N TYR A 378 41.46 -29.34 23.74
CA TYR A 378 42.46 -29.27 22.66
C TYR A 378 42.15 -29.94 21.31
N ASN A 379 42.18 -29.04 20.31
CA ASN A 379 42.69 -29.18 18.95
C ASN A 379 41.99 -30.07 17.93
N LYS A 380 41.58 -29.39 16.85
CA LYS A 380 41.34 -29.90 15.50
C LYS A 380 42.47 -30.84 15.06
N GLU A 381 42.14 -32.11 14.88
CA GLU A 381 42.76 -32.94 13.86
C GLU A 381 41.71 -33.49 12.91
N GLN A 382 42.12 -33.63 11.66
CA GLN A 382 41.32 -33.98 10.50
C GLN A 382 40.66 -35.35 10.71
N HIS A 383 39.34 -35.37 10.90
CA HIS A 383 38.60 -36.61 10.74
C HIS A 383 38.46 -36.92 9.25
N ILE A 384 39.37 -37.78 8.78
CA ILE A 384 39.15 -38.69 7.65
C ILE A 384 37.80 -39.38 7.90
N ASN A 385 36.91 -39.34 6.90
CA ASN A 385 35.62 -40.04 6.92
C ASN A 385 35.84 -41.55 7.14
N GLN A 386 35.82 -41.99 8.40
CA GLN A 386 35.71 -43.40 8.78
C GLN A 386 34.23 -43.80 8.81
N TYR A 387 33.57 -43.82 7.66
CA TYR A 387 32.33 -44.57 7.45
C TYR A 387 32.22 -44.96 5.97
N VAL A 388 33.18 -45.75 5.52
CA VAL A 388 32.95 -46.79 4.51
C VAL A 388 33.76 -47.99 4.98
N GLN A 389 33.23 -48.72 5.97
CA GLN A 389 33.59 -50.11 6.13
C GLN A 389 32.66 -50.87 5.20
N ASP A 390 33.21 -51.24 4.05
CA ASP A 390 32.67 -52.25 3.14
C ASP A 390 32.60 -53.57 3.91
N ASP A 391 31.48 -53.84 4.58
CA ASP A 391 31.12 -55.18 5.06
C ASP A 391 29.63 -55.21 5.42
N ASP A 392 28.79 -55.08 4.40
CA ASP A 392 27.47 -55.74 4.28
C ASP A 392 26.93 -55.52 2.86
N LEU A 393 27.72 -55.96 1.88
CA LEU A 393 27.27 -56.16 0.50
C LEU A 393 26.33 -57.37 0.45
N ASN A 394 25.07 -57.15 0.83
CA ASN A 394 23.96 -58.06 0.53
C ASN A 394 22.65 -57.30 0.36
N LYS A 395 22.53 -56.60 -0.77
CA LYS A 395 21.61 -56.96 -1.86
C LYS A 395 21.67 -55.86 -2.92
N GLU A 396 22.01 -56.29 -4.13
CA GLU A 396 21.76 -55.63 -5.42
C GLU A 396 20.76 -54.47 -5.35
N LEU A 397 21.25 -53.25 -5.06
CA LEU A 397 20.69 -52.09 -5.73
C LEU A 397 21.43 -52.05 -7.07
N THR A 398 20.83 -52.67 -8.08
CA THR A 398 21.36 -52.61 -9.45
C THR A 398 21.61 -51.14 -9.80
N GLU A 399 22.62 -50.84 -10.63
CA GLU A 399 22.87 -49.48 -11.13
C GLU A 399 21.57 -48.84 -11.68
N GLU A 400 20.67 -49.68 -12.20
CA GLU A 400 19.32 -49.33 -12.63
C GLU A 400 18.36 -48.89 -11.50
N GLU A 401 18.41 -49.50 -10.31
CA GLU A 401 17.64 -49.07 -9.13
C GLU A 401 18.21 -47.79 -8.51
N LEU A 402 19.53 -47.61 -8.53
CA LEU A 402 20.17 -46.35 -8.13
C LEU A 402 19.83 -45.22 -9.10
N ALA A 403 19.85 -45.49 -10.41
CA ALA A 403 19.41 -44.54 -11.43
C ALA A 403 17.92 -44.19 -11.27
N LYS A 404 17.05 -45.17 -11.00
CA LYS A 404 15.62 -44.93 -10.70
C LYS A 404 15.42 -44.11 -9.43
N LYS A 405 16.19 -44.37 -8.35
CA LYS A 405 16.15 -43.54 -7.14
C LYS A 405 16.66 -42.13 -7.39
N GLU A 406 17.72 -41.95 -8.17
CA GLU A 406 18.24 -40.64 -8.54
C GLU A 406 17.22 -39.85 -9.37
N GLU A 407 16.54 -40.52 -10.29
CA GLU A 407 15.46 -39.94 -11.10
C GLU A 407 14.24 -39.55 -10.23
N GLN A 408 13.82 -40.42 -9.30
CA GLN A 408 12.78 -40.12 -8.31
C GLN A 408 13.15 -38.93 -7.43
N ILE A 409 14.39 -38.84 -6.94
CA ILE A 409 14.86 -37.72 -6.12
C ILE A 409 14.92 -36.43 -6.95
N LYS A 410 15.33 -36.49 -8.23
CA LYS A 410 15.31 -35.34 -9.14
C LYS A 410 13.88 -34.87 -9.39
N GLU A 411 12.95 -35.79 -9.60
CA GLU A 411 11.53 -35.49 -9.79
C GLU A 411 10.91 -34.90 -8.51
N GLU A 412 11.20 -35.45 -7.33
CA GLU A 412 10.76 -34.92 -6.04
C GLU A 412 11.36 -33.53 -5.77
N LEU A 413 12.61 -33.30 -6.15
CA LEU A 413 13.25 -31.99 -6.07
C LEU A 413 12.61 -30.97 -7.02
N GLU A 414 12.31 -31.35 -8.26
CA GLU A 414 11.61 -30.48 -9.22
C GLU A 414 10.19 -30.16 -8.76
N ASN A 415 9.46 -31.16 -8.26
CA ASN A 415 8.12 -30.97 -7.69
C ASN A 415 8.17 -30.07 -6.45
N THR A 416 9.17 -30.24 -5.59
CA THR A 416 9.37 -29.37 -4.42
C THR A 416 9.68 -27.94 -4.83
N LYS A 417 10.51 -27.74 -5.87
CA LYS A 417 10.79 -26.41 -6.42
C LYS A 417 9.55 -25.75 -7.02
N LYS A 418 8.76 -26.48 -7.83
CA LYS A 418 7.49 -25.98 -8.38
C LYS A 418 6.49 -25.60 -7.28
N ASN A 419 6.35 -26.44 -6.26
CA ASN A 419 5.48 -26.15 -5.11
C ASN A 419 5.95 -24.90 -4.34
N GLN A 420 7.27 -24.76 -4.16
CA GLN A 420 7.85 -23.58 -3.53
C GLN A 420 7.62 -22.30 -4.35
N GLU A 421 7.74 -22.38 -5.68
CA GLU A 421 7.42 -21.27 -6.59
C GLU A 421 5.93 -20.89 -6.53
N GLU A 422 5.00 -21.86 -6.48
CA GLU A 422 3.57 -21.58 -6.30
C GLU A 422 3.31 -20.87 -4.96
N ILE A 423 3.92 -21.35 -3.86
CA ILE A 423 3.82 -20.73 -2.54
C ILE A 423 4.33 -19.28 -2.57
N ASP A 424 5.47 -19.04 -3.22
CA ASP A 424 6.06 -17.71 -3.30
C ASP A 424 5.23 -16.75 -4.18
N GLU A 425 4.62 -17.25 -5.27
CA GLU A 425 3.66 -16.47 -6.07
C GLU A 425 2.40 -16.13 -5.27
N LEU A 426 1.86 -17.06 -4.48
CA LEU A 426 0.72 -16.80 -3.60
C LEU A 426 1.06 -15.79 -2.49
N ASP A 427 2.25 -15.86 -1.90
CA ASP A 427 2.72 -14.88 -0.92
C ASP A 427 2.86 -13.48 -1.55
N LYS A 428 3.25 -13.37 -2.83
CA LYS A 428 3.37 -12.09 -3.56
C LYS A 428 2.01 -11.39 -3.77
N LEU A 429 0.90 -12.14 -3.80
CA LEU A 429 -0.46 -11.55 -3.87
C LEU A 429 -0.74 -10.67 -2.66
N GLY A 430 -0.18 -11.03 -1.50
CA GLY A 430 -0.32 -10.30 -0.26
C GLY A 430 -1.63 -10.60 0.46
N ALA A 431 -2.10 -9.63 1.25
CA ALA A 431 -3.30 -9.80 2.04
C ALA A 431 -4.53 -9.86 1.13
N PRO A 432 -5.48 -10.77 1.39
CA PRO A 432 -6.71 -10.83 0.62
C PRO A 432 -7.53 -9.57 0.85
N SER A 433 -7.94 -9.27 2.08
CA SER A 433 -8.71 -8.05 2.39
C SER A 433 -8.03 -7.22 3.46
N ILE A 434 -8.38 -5.93 3.53
CA ILE A 434 -8.02 -5.07 4.67
C ILE A 434 -8.48 -5.72 5.99
N LYS A 435 -9.71 -6.25 6.04
CA LYS A 435 -10.27 -6.87 7.25
C LYS A 435 -9.44 -8.05 7.73
N ILE A 436 -8.92 -8.88 6.82
CA ILE A 436 -8.09 -10.03 7.16
C ILE A 436 -6.69 -9.58 7.59
N ALA A 437 -6.12 -8.56 6.94
CA ALA A 437 -4.84 -7.98 7.34
C ALA A 437 -4.89 -7.38 8.76
N LEU A 438 -5.97 -6.67 9.08
CA LEU A 438 -6.17 -6.10 10.42
C LEU A 438 -6.33 -7.17 11.52
N LYS A 439 -6.72 -8.40 11.20
CA LYS A 439 -6.75 -9.49 12.18
C LYS A 439 -5.37 -10.07 12.51
N GLN A 440 -4.32 -9.71 11.76
CA GLN A 440 -2.99 -10.26 11.97
C GLN A 440 -2.29 -9.57 13.16
N PRO A 441 -1.87 -10.28 14.22
CA PRO A 441 -1.19 -9.66 15.35
C PRO A 441 0.13 -9.00 14.94
N LYS A 442 0.80 -9.55 13.92
CA LYS A 442 2.04 -8.99 13.36
C LYS A 442 1.87 -7.58 12.81
N PHE A 443 0.67 -7.22 12.35
CA PHE A 443 0.35 -5.87 11.87
C PHE A 443 0.45 -4.83 13.01
N TYR A 444 -0.18 -5.10 14.15
CA TYR A 444 -0.11 -4.22 15.31
C TYR A 444 1.29 -4.16 15.92
N LEU A 445 2.00 -5.29 15.96
CA LEU A 445 3.38 -5.32 16.39
C LEU A 445 4.28 -4.41 15.54
N SER A 446 4.06 -4.39 14.22
CA SER A 446 4.82 -3.48 13.35
C SER A 446 4.45 -2.00 13.52
N ILE A 447 3.21 -1.67 13.87
CA ILE A 447 2.83 -0.29 14.22
C ILE A 447 3.49 0.12 15.53
N LEU A 448 3.44 -0.74 16.56
CA LEU A 448 4.15 -0.52 17.83
C LEU A 448 5.63 -0.29 17.59
N LEU A 449 6.26 -1.12 16.76
CA LEU A 449 7.67 -0.97 16.40
C LEU A 449 7.93 0.37 15.69
N ALA A 450 7.06 0.80 14.78
CA ALA A 450 7.18 2.11 14.15
C ALA A 450 7.10 3.25 15.17
N ILE A 451 6.19 3.18 16.15
CA ILE A 451 6.09 4.16 17.24
C ILE A 451 7.42 4.23 18.02
N LEU A 452 7.93 3.07 18.44
CA LEU A 452 9.15 3.00 19.25
C LEU A 452 10.39 3.48 18.47
N CYS A 453 10.52 3.10 17.19
CA CYS A 453 11.66 3.46 16.34
C CYS A 453 11.68 4.95 15.95
N LEU A 454 10.51 5.59 15.82
CA LEU A 454 10.41 6.98 15.33
C LEU A 454 10.48 8.02 16.45
N GLY A 455 10.26 7.64 17.72
CA GLY A 455 10.18 8.59 18.83
C GLY A 455 11.43 9.44 19.01
N PHE A 456 12.63 8.85 19.02
CA PHE A 456 13.88 9.61 19.22
C PHE A 456 14.15 10.58 18.07
N GLY A 457 14.02 10.12 16.81
CA GLY A 457 14.13 11.00 15.66
C GLY A 457 13.12 12.16 15.69
N SER A 458 11.87 11.88 16.07
CA SER A 458 10.83 12.92 16.24
C SER A 458 11.15 13.92 17.35
N LEU A 459 11.68 13.47 18.49
CA LEU A 459 12.15 14.35 19.57
C LEU A 459 13.18 15.35 19.04
N ILE A 460 14.20 14.85 18.35
CA ILE A 460 15.28 15.68 17.81
C ILE A 460 14.74 16.62 16.72
N ASN A 461 13.91 16.12 15.81
CA ASN A 461 13.30 16.92 14.75
C ASN A 461 12.46 18.10 15.30
N ALA A 462 11.72 17.89 16.38
CA ALA A 462 10.88 18.93 16.98
C ALA A 462 11.68 19.93 17.86
N ASN A 463 12.82 19.52 18.43
CA ASN A 463 13.48 20.27 19.51
C ASN A 463 14.94 20.64 19.25
N TYR A 464 15.52 20.35 18.08
CA TYR A 464 16.96 20.57 17.84
C TYR A 464 17.43 21.99 18.16
N LYS A 465 16.63 23.04 17.86
CA LYS A 465 16.97 24.43 18.23
C LYS A 465 17.04 24.62 19.75
N SER A 466 16.08 24.07 20.48
CA SER A 466 16.08 24.15 21.94
C SER A 466 17.22 23.33 22.56
N ILE A 467 17.55 22.18 21.98
CA ILE A 467 18.69 21.35 22.42
C ILE A 467 20.01 22.10 22.17
N ALA A 468 20.13 22.77 21.01
CA ALA A 468 21.30 23.58 20.69
C ALA A 468 21.51 24.71 21.71
N LYS A 469 20.44 25.43 22.07
CA LYS A 469 20.47 26.48 23.10
C LYS A 469 20.89 25.93 24.47
N ASP A 470 20.31 24.81 24.91
CA ASP A 470 20.67 24.17 26.19
C ASP A 470 22.15 23.69 26.20
N GLN A 471 22.74 23.44 25.03
CA GLN A 471 24.16 23.09 24.87
C GLN A 471 25.10 24.31 24.71
N GLY A 472 24.57 25.54 24.73
CA GLY A 472 25.35 26.78 24.61
C GLY A 472 25.50 27.32 23.18
N PHE A 473 24.84 26.71 22.19
CA PHE A 473 24.86 27.16 20.79
C PHE A 473 23.72 28.13 20.51
N GLU A 474 23.87 29.39 20.93
CA GLU A 474 22.81 30.40 20.85
C GLU A 474 22.67 31.07 19.47
N SER A 475 23.66 30.91 18.59
CA SER A 475 23.65 31.51 17.24
C SER A 475 22.50 30.96 16.38
N ASP A 476 21.52 31.81 16.05
CA ASP A 476 20.38 31.41 15.19
C ASP A 476 20.83 31.08 13.76
N SER A 477 21.92 31.67 13.27
CA SER A 477 22.52 31.31 11.99
C SER A 477 23.02 29.86 11.99
N PHE A 478 23.73 29.46 13.05
CA PHE A 478 24.18 28.08 13.21
C PHE A 478 22.97 27.13 13.37
N GLN A 479 22.01 27.45 14.23
CA GLN A 479 20.80 26.63 14.42
C GLN A 479 20.04 26.45 13.09
N THR A 480 19.93 27.50 12.29
CA THR A 480 19.26 27.45 10.98
C THR A 480 20.05 26.61 9.96
N LEU A 481 21.39 26.68 9.98
CA LEU A 481 22.23 25.79 9.18
C LEU A 481 22.04 24.32 9.57
N VAL A 482 22.04 24.01 10.86
CA VAL A 482 21.80 22.66 11.39
C VAL A 482 20.41 22.15 10.96
N GLY A 483 19.37 22.99 11.07
CA GLY A 483 18.02 22.65 10.60
C GLY A 483 17.96 22.38 9.09
N SER A 484 18.71 23.13 8.30
CA SER A 484 18.80 22.94 6.85
C SER A 484 19.50 21.62 6.49
N LEU A 485 20.61 21.31 7.15
CA LEU A 485 21.33 20.03 7.01
C LEU A 485 20.47 18.85 7.45
N ALA A 486 19.72 19.00 8.54
CA ALA A 486 18.75 18.02 9.03
C ALA A 486 17.65 17.72 8.00
N GLY A 487 17.06 18.76 7.40
CA GLY A 487 16.06 18.63 6.33
C GLY A 487 16.63 17.90 5.10
N LEU A 488 17.85 18.26 4.69
CA LEU A 488 18.55 17.60 3.58
C LEU A 488 18.80 16.12 3.87
N ALA A 489 19.27 15.79 5.08
CA ALA A 489 19.48 14.40 5.52
C ALA A 489 18.19 13.58 5.51
N ASN A 490 17.07 14.16 5.99
CA ASN A 490 15.76 13.52 5.98
C ASN A 490 15.25 13.25 4.54
N GLY A 491 15.56 14.15 3.59
CA GLY A 491 15.24 13.97 2.18
C GLY A 491 16.04 12.85 1.52
N ILE A 492 17.37 12.99 1.50
CA ILE A 492 18.27 12.09 0.75
C ILE A 492 18.29 10.67 1.33
N SER A 493 18.04 10.53 2.63
CA SER A 493 17.96 9.21 3.26
C SER A 493 16.87 8.31 2.70
N ARG A 494 15.75 8.87 2.21
CA ARG A 494 14.60 8.07 1.75
C ARG A 494 14.93 7.20 0.53
N PRO A 495 15.46 7.72 -0.60
CA PRO A 495 15.92 6.88 -1.70
C PRO A 495 16.98 5.85 -1.30
N VAL A 496 17.88 6.21 -0.36
CA VAL A 496 18.96 5.33 0.10
C VAL A 496 18.38 4.13 0.86
N TRP A 497 17.66 4.37 1.96
CA TRP A 497 17.12 3.31 2.80
C TRP A 497 15.99 2.53 2.13
N SER A 498 15.06 3.22 1.47
CA SER A 498 13.98 2.54 0.75
C SER A 498 14.52 1.73 -0.42
N GLY A 499 15.48 2.26 -1.19
CA GLY A 499 16.12 1.53 -2.29
C GLY A 499 16.87 0.28 -1.82
N LEU A 500 17.47 0.30 -0.63
CA LEU A 500 18.08 -0.89 -0.04
C LEU A 500 17.06 -2.02 0.21
N LEU A 501 15.77 -1.73 0.41
CA LEU A 501 14.73 -2.76 0.55
C LEU A 501 14.44 -3.57 -0.71
N ASP A 502 14.92 -3.11 -1.87
CA ASP A 502 14.83 -3.89 -3.11
C ASP A 502 15.81 -5.09 -3.09
N LYS A 503 16.82 -5.06 -2.22
CA LYS A 503 17.84 -6.13 -2.10
C LYS A 503 17.90 -6.77 -0.71
N PHE A 504 17.59 -6.01 0.34
CA PHE A 504 17.71 -6.44 1.73
C PHE A 504 16.35 -6.54 2.41
N LYS A 505 16.24 -7.44 3.39
CA LYS A 505 15.01 -7.58 4.18
C LYS A 505 14.87 -6.40 5.15
N TYR A 506 13.64 -5.90 5.31
CA TYR A 506 13.30 -4.81 6.23
C TYR A 506 13.86 -4.98 7.64
N LYS A 507 13.79 -6.20 8.20
CA LYS A 507 14.34 -6.51 9.54
C LYS A 507 15.80 -6.10 9.70
N HIS A 508 16.66 -6.42 8.73
CA HIS A 508 18.09 -6.12 8.83
C HIS A 508 18.37 -4.62 8.74
N LEU A 509 17.72 -3.93 7.80
CA LEU A 509 17.89 -2.49 7.64
C LEU A 509 17.40 -1.72 8.88
N LEU A 510 16.28 -2.15 9.48
CA LEU A 510 15.77 -1.53 10.70
C LEU A 510 16.70 -1.77 11.90
N ILE A 511 17.34 -2.94 12.02
CA ILE A 511 18.35 -3.21 13.05
C ILE A 511 19.55 -2.26 12.91
N VAL A 512 20.02 -2.02 11.68
CA VAL A 512 21.12 -1.07 11.44
C VAL A 512 20.70 0.35 11.84
N ALA A 513 19.53 0.80 11.39
CA ALA A 513 19.01 2.13 11.73
C ALA A 513 18.81 2.31 13.25
N LEU A 514 18.29 1.28 13.95
CA LEU A 514 18.15 1.28 15.41
C LEU A 514 19.50 1.32 16.12
N SER A 515 20.49 0.55 15.65
CA SER A 515 21.83 0.53 16.24
C SER A 515 22.47 1.91 16.17
N ILE A 516 22.36 2.59 15.03
CA ILE A 516 22.83 3.96 14.87
C ILE A 516 22.09 4.89 15.84
N GLN A 517 20.75 4.82 15.89
CA GLN A 517 19.96 5.68 16.77
C GLN A 517 20.29 5.48 18.25
N ILE A 518 20.49 4.24 18.70
CA ILE A 518 20.90 3.91 20.08
C ILE A 518 22.26 4.53 20.42
N VAL A 519 23.24 4.43 19.52
CA VAL A 519 24.56 5.04 19.73
C VAL A 519 24.42 6.57 19.78
N THR A 520 23.65 7.16 18.86
CA THR A 520 23.46 8.61 18.84
C THR A 520 22.69 9.13 20.06
N SER A 521 21.73 8.39 20.61
CA SER A 521 20.96 8.85 21.78
C SER A 521 21.82 8.92 23.05
N LEU A 522 22.78 8.00 23.22
CA LEU A 522 23.73 8.05 24.34
C LEU A 522 24.84 9.09 24.17
N SER A 523 25.28 9.32 22.93
CA SER A 523 26.44 10.17 22.64
C SER A 523 26.09 11.63 22.33
N LEU A 524 24.83 11.97 22.03
CA LEU A 524 24.42 13.34 21.68
C LEU A 524 24.74 14.37 22.77
N GLN A 525 24.73 13.99 24.04
CA GLN A 525 25.08 14.88 25.15
C GLN A 525 26.54 15.35 25.12
N ALA A 526 27.44 14.57 24.50
CA ALA A 526 28.88 14.87 24.42
C ALA A 526 29.22 15.87 23.31
N THR A 527 28.25 16.28 22.48
CA THR A 527 28.49 17.19 21.35
C THR A 527 28.52 18.68 21.74
N ASN A 528 28.23 19.01 23.01
CA ASN A 528 28.24 20.38 23.54
C ASN A 528 29.59 21.11 23.40
N GLN A 529 30.68 20.38 23.16
CA GLN A 529 32.01 20.96 22.98
C GLN A 529 32.26 21.49 21.56
N SER A 530 31.45 21.10 20.56
CA SER A 530 31.70 21.45 19.17
C SER A 530 30.41 21.56 18.36
N GLU A 531 30.20 22.73 17.78
CA GLU A 531 29.16 23.00 16.79
C GLU A 531 29.16 21.99 15.63
N ALA A 532 30.35 21.60 15.16
CA ALA A 532 30.49 20.64 14.07
C ALA A 532 29.99 19.25 14.48
N PHE A 533 30.35 18.76 15.68
CA PHE A 533 29.85 17.47 16.16
C PHE A 533 28.34 17.49 16.40
N PHE A 534 27.80 18.58 16.94
CA PHE A 534 26.36 18.73 17.07
C PHE A 534 25.66 18.62 15.71
N ALA A 535 26.12 19.38 14.70
CA ALA A 535 25.56 19.34 13.35
C ALA A 535 25.61 17.94 12.71
N ILE A 536 26.74 17.22 12.86
CA ILE A 536 26.91 15.85 12.33
C ILE A 536 25.95 14.87 12.99
N TRP A 537 25.78 14.93 14.32
CA TRP A 537 24.85 14.05 15.02
C TRP A 537 23.40 14.31 14.61
N ILE A 538 23.01 15.58 14.54
CA ILE A 538 21.68 15.97 14.06
C ILE A 538 21.45 15.46 12.63
N PHE A 539 22.45 15.56 11.74
CA PHE A 539 22.38 15.02 10.39
C PHE A 539 22.15 13.50 10.39
N ILE A 540 22.93 12.73 11.15
CA ILE A 540 22.82 11.26 11.23
C ILE A 540 21.44 10.83 11.76
N ILE A 541 20.95 11.50 12.80
CA ILE A 541 19.64 11.21 13.40
C ILE A 541 18.52 11.46 12.39
N HIS A 542 18.57 12.58 11.67
CA HIS A 542 17.57 12.88 10.63
C HIS A 542 17.69 11.98 9.41
N PHE A 543 18.90 11.52 9.08
CA PHE A 543 19.13 10.51 8.06
C PHE A 543 18.47 9.17 8.43
N CYS A 544 18.54 8.77 9.71
CA CYS A 544 17.84 7.57 10.18
C CYS A 544 16.33 7.76 10.24
N LEU A 545 15.85 8.91 10.73
CA LEU A 545 14.42 9.25 10.79
C LEU A 545 13.79 9.21 9.39
N GLY A 546 14.39 9.90 8.43
CA GLY A 546 13.93 9.90 7.03
C GLY A 546 13.99 8.50 6.42
N GLY A 547 15.03 7.73 6.73
CA GLY A 547 15.17 6.34 6.30
C GLY A 547 14.04 5.44 6.78
N VAL A 548 13.74 5.46 8.09
CA VAL A 548 12.65 4.64 8.66
C VAL A 548 11.30 5.04 8.04
N LEU A 549 11.02 6.34 7.92
CA LEU A 549 9.78 6.83 7.29
C LEU A 549 9.67 6.43 5.81
N GLY A 550 10.78 6.50 5.05
CA GLY A 550 10.81 6.09 3.65
C GLY A 550 10.58 4.58 3.48
N MET A 551 11.00 3.76 4.43
CA MET A 551 10.85 2.31 4.37
C MET A 551 9.43 1.83 4.68
N LEU A 552 8.63 2.57 5.45
CA LEU A 552 7.25 2.19 5.84
C LEU A 552 6.30 1.84 4.68
N PRO A 553 6.14 2.66 3.62
CA PRO A 553 5.26 2.32 2.50
C PRO A 553 5.71 1.07 1.74
N VAL A 554 7.02 0.83 1.65
CA VAL A 554 7.58 -0.37 1.00
C VAL A 554 7.33 -1.59 1.87
N PHE A 555 7.58 -1.48 3.17
CA PHE A 555 7.30 -2.53 4.14
C PHE A 555 5.82 -2.92 4.15
N SER A 556 4.91 -1.95 4.15
CA SER A 556 3.47 -2.21 4.08
C SER A 556 3.09 -3.00 2.81
N ALA A 557 3.67 -2.63 1.67
CA ALA A 557 3.45 -3.31 0.39
C ALA A 557 4.12 -4.69 0.30
N GLN A 558 5.26 -4.90 0.97
CA GLN A 558 5.92 -6.21 1.07
C GLN A 558 5.15 -7.15 2.00
N LEU A 559 4.58 -6.63 3.09
CA LEU A 559 3.86 -7.44 4.08
C LEU A 559 2.45 -7.83 3.62
N ASN A 560 1.76 -6.92 2.93
CA ASN A 560 0.33 -7.08 2.59
C ASN A 560 0.04 -7.02 1.07
N GLY A 561 1.06 -7.03 0.21
CA GLY A 561 0.89 -6.85 -1.23
C GLY A 561 0.66 -5.39 -1.63
N VAL A 562 0.83 -5.06 -2.92
CA VAL A 562 0.83 -3.67 -3.42
C VAL A 562 -0.53 -2.99 -3.23
N LYS A 563 -1.63 -3.67 -3.55
CA LYS A 563 -2.98 -3.09 -3.48
C LYS A 563 -3.40 -2.81 -2.03
N ILE A 564 -3.43 -3.84 -1.19
CA ILE A 564 -3.87 -3.72 0.21
C ILE A 564 -2.82 -3.00 1.06
N GLY A 565 -1.54 -3.26 0.84
CA GLY A 565 -0.45 -2.56 1.55
C GLY A 565 -0.42 -1.06 1.31
N SER A 566 -0.75 -0.58 0.10
CA SER A 566 -0.87 0.87 -0.16
C SER A 566 -2.04 1.51 0.60
N GLN A 567 -3.14 0.78 0.82
CA GLN A 567 -4.27 1.24 1.64
C GLN A 567 -3.94 1.18 3.14
N LEU A 568 -3.22 0.16 3.57
CA LEU A 568 -2.81 -0.02 4.97
C LEU A 568 -1.69 0.92 5.41
N TYR A 569 -0.95 1.52 4.47
CA TYR A 569 0.17 2.43 4.77
C TYR A 569 -0.23 3.55 5.75
N GLY A 570 -1.46 4.08 5.66
CA GLY A 570 -1.95 5.11 6.58
C GLY A 570 -1.93 4.67 8.04
N PHE A 571 -2.21 3.40 8.32
CA PHE A 571 -2.16 2.85 9.68
C PHE A 571 -0.73 2.80 10.25
N TYR A 572 0.27 2.48 9.42
CA TYR A 572 1.67 2.57 9.83
C TYR A 572 2.09 4.02 10.08
N PHE A 573 1.58 4.95 9.27
CA PHE A 573 1.85 6.38 9.46
C PHE A 573 1.22 6.94 10.74
N TYR A 574 0.06 6.43 11.20
CA TYR A 574 -0.44 6.78 12.54
C TYR A 574 0.57 6.43 13.64
N GLY A 575 1.41 5.41 13.45
CA GLY A 575 2.53 5.14 14.37
C GLY A 575 3.50 6.32 14.48
N PHE A 576 3.81 6.99 13.37
CA PHE A 576 4.59 8.23 13.38
C PHE A 576 3.85 9.37 14.09
N SER A 577 2.55 9.53 13.86
CA SER A 577 1.74 10.56 14.52
C SER A 577 1.71 10.35 16.05
N ILE A 578 1.51 9.11 16.50
CA ILE A 578 1.53 8.75 17.92
C ILE A 578 2.91 9.00 18.51
N ALA A 579 4.00 8.64 17.81
CA ALA A 579 5.36 8.93 18.27
C ALA A 579 5.60 10.44 18.46
N ASN A 580 5.09 11.28 17.53
CA ASN A 580 5.18 12.74 17.65
C ASN A 580 4.35 13.29 18.82
N PHE A 581 3.20 12.69 19.11
CA PHE A 581 2.36 13.08 20.23
C PHE A 581 2.99 12.69 21.58
N VAL A 582 3.54 11.47 21.67
CA VAL A 582 4.24 10.98 22.87
C VAL A 582 5.46 11.84 23.18
N GLN A 583 6.31 12.14 22.18
CA GLN A 583 7.47 13.01 22.43
C GLN A 583 7.06 14.42 22.85
N PHE A 584 5.96 14.94 22.29
CA PHE A 584 5.45 16.26 22.65
C PHE A 584 5.05 16.32 24.13
N ILE A 585 4.30 15.33 24.62
CA ILE A 585 3.92 15.24 26.03
C ILE A 585 5.16 15.11 26.92
N ILE A 586 6.11 14.25 26.56
CA ILE A 586 7.36 14.07 27.32
C ILE A 586 8.11 15.40 27.46
N VAL A 587 8.23 16.17 26.38
CA VAL A 587 8.92 17.48 26.43
C VAL A 587 8.11 18.51 27.21
N LEU A 588 6.79 18.56 27.02
CA LEU A 588 5.92 19.52 27.71
C LEU A 588 5.98 19.37 29.23
N GLU A 589 5.89 18.13 29.72
CA GLU A 589 5.83 17.83 31.15
C GLU A 589 7.23 17.73 31.78
N LEU A 590 8.17 17.01 31.14
CA LEU A 590 9.42 16.62 31.80
C LEU A 590 10.60 17.54 31.50
N LYS A 591 10.60 18.31 30.41
CA LYS A 591 11.77 19.14 30.03
C LYS A 591 12.18 20.07 31.16
N LYS A 592 11.22 20.75 31.81
CA LYS A 592 11.50 21.72 32.88
C LYS A 592 12.11 21.07 34.13
N GLU A 593 11.75 19.83 34.41
CA GLU A 593 12.17 19.12 35.63
C GLU A 593 13.51 18.41 35.46
N ILE A 594 13.71 17.70 34.33
CA ILE A 594 14.85 16.80 34.14
C ILE A 594 15.78 17.20 32.98
N GLY A 595 15.40 18.14 32.13
CA GLY A 595 16.18 18.58 30.97
C GLY A 595 16.30 17.53 29.84
N PHE A 596 16.87 17.93 28.70
CA PHE A 596 16.95 17.04 27.52
C PHE A 596 17.88 15.84 27.70
N ASN A 597 19.00 15.98 28.42
CA ASN A 597 19.95 14.87 28.59
C ASN A 597 19.28 13.65 29.26
N ASN A 598 18.43 13.87 30.26
CA ASN A 598 17.69 12.79 30.90
C ASN A 598 16.56 12.24 30.01
N ILE A 599 15.90 13.11 29.22
CA ILE A 599 14.94 12.68 28.21
C ILE A 599 15.60 11.75 27.17
N PHE A 600 16.86 11.97 26.78
CA PHE A 600 17.57 11.09 25.86
C PHE A 600 17.70 9.66 26.39
N TYR A 601 17.88 9.47 27.70
CA TYR A 601 17.91 8.13 28.31
C TYR A 601 16.54 7.43 28.27
N ILE A 602 15.43 8.18 28.38
CA ILE A 602 14.07 7.64 28.20
C ILE A 602 13.91 7.10 26.77
N PHE A 603 14.32 7.88 25.77
CA PHE A 603 14.25 7.45 24.38
C PHE A 603 15.28 6.37 24.04
N PHE A 604 16.42 6.31 24.72
CA PHE A 604 17.34 5.17 24.64
C PHE A 604 16.66 3.88 25.10
N ALA A 605 15.97 3.89 26.26
CA ALA A 605 15.24 2.73 26.74
C ALA A 605 14.14 2.30 25.75
N GLN A 606 13.44 3.28 25.15
CA GLN A 606 12.46 3.03 24.10
C GLN A 606 13.07 2.36 22.85
N LEU A 607 14.21 2.87 22.37
CA LEU A 607 14.92 2.30 21.22
C LEU A 607 15.49 0.91 21.52
N PHE A 608 15.99 0.69 22.73
CA PHE A 608 16.50 -0.61 23.16
C PHE A 608 15.37 -1.65 23.24
N LEU A 609 14.19 -1.26 23.73
CA LEU A 609 13.00 -2.11 23.68
C LEU A 609 12.62 -2.46 22.23
N ALA A 610 12.64 -1.49 21.31
CA ALA A 610 12.42 -1.73 19.88
C ALA A 610 13.43 -2.74 19.31
N PHE A 611 14.70 -2.61 19.71
CA PHE A 611 15.79 -3.49 19.31
C PHE A 611 15.58 -4.94 19.77
N ILE A 612 15.13 -5.15 21.02
CA ILE A 612 14.78 -6.48 21.53
C ILE A 612 13.61 -7.07 20.74
N ILE A 613 12.55 -6.29 20.52
CA ILE A 613 11.36 -6.74 19.78
C ILE A 613 11.74 -7.17 18.36
N ILE A 614 12.53 -6.38 17.62
CA ILE A 614 12.89 -6.72 16.25
C ILE A 614 13.78 -7.98 16.18
N ILE A 615 14.62 -8.23 17.18
CA ILE A 615 15.44 -9.45 17.26
C ILE A 615 14.56 -10.68 17.53
N CYS A 616 13.73 -10.62 18.58
CA CYS A 616 12.92 -11.74 19.04
C CYS A 616 11.81 -12.14 18.06
N PHE A 617 11.23 -11.19 17.30
CA PHE A 617 10.09 -11.47 16.44
C PHE A 617 10.44 -11.57 14.94
N GLN A 618 9.70 -12.42 14.22
CA GLN A 618 9.79 -12.57 12.77
C GLN A 618 8.58 -11.95 12.05
N PHE A 619 8.85 -10.92 11.25
CA PHE A 619 7.87 -10.13 10.51
C PHE A 619 7.59 -10.67 9.10
N LYS A 620 7.31 -11.97 8.98
CA LYS A 620 6.79 -12.58 7.73
C LYS A 620 5.39 -13.11 7.97
N ILE A 621 4.42 -12.67 7.15
CA ILE A 621 3.09 -13.27 7.06
C ILE A 621 3.09 -14.18 5.83
N LYS A 622 2.72 -15.45 5.99
CA LYS A 622 2.62 -16.42 4.89
C LYS A 622 1.18 -16.43 4.39
N TRP A 623 0.88 -15.60 3.40
CA TRP A 623 -0.46 -15.50 2.81
C TRP A 623 -0.83 -16.72 1.98
N SER A 624 0.15 -17.43 1.44
CA SER A 624 0.03 -18.77 0.84
C SER A 624 -0.79 -19.75 1.70
N LYS A 625 -0.59 -19.77 3.01
CA LYS A 625 -1.36 -20.62 3.93
C LYS A 625 -2.86 -20.32 3.88
N TYR A 626 -3.22 -19.04 3.81
CA TYR A 626 -4.61 -18.61 3.71
C TYR A 626 -5.22 -19.04 2.37
N TYR A 627 -4.50 -18.83 1.27
CA TYR A 627 -4.99 -19.19 -0.06
C TYR A 627 -5.11 -20.70 -0.27
N MET A 628 -4.17 -21.48 0.25
CA MET A 628 -4.22 -22.94 0.20
C MET A 628 -5.38 -23.51 1.02
N ALA A 629 -5.59 -23.03 2.24
CA ALA A 629 -6.74 -23.45 3.06
C ALA A 629 -8.09 -23.19 2.36
N LYS A 630 -8.21 -22.02 1.70
CA LYS A 630 -9.42 -21.69 0.93
C LYS A 630 -9.57 -22.52 -0.34
N LYS A 631 -8.47 -22.90 -0.99
CA LYS A 631 -8.45 -23.80 -2.15
C LYS A 631 -8.97 -25.18 -1.74
N GLU A 632 -8.53 -25.70 -0.59
CA GLU A 632 -9.01 -26.97 -0.01
C GLU A 632 -10.50 -26.92 0.36
N GLU A 633 -10.96 -25.85 1.04
CA GLU A 633 -12.39 -25.66 1.34
C GLU A 633 -13.26 -25.66 0.06
N THR A 634 -12.79 -25.00 -0.99
CA THR A 634 -13.52 -24.92 -2.26
C THR A 634 -13.60 -26.29 -2.95
N LEU A 635 -12.49 -27.05 -2.96
CA LEU A 635 -12.44 -28.40 -3.49
C LEU A 635 -13.39 -29.34 -2.72
N ASN A 636 -13.40 -29.25 -1.38
CA ASN A 636 -14.27 -30.05 -0.52
C ASN A 636 -15.76 -29.72 -0.71
N THR A 637 -16.09 -28.46 -1.00
CA THR A 637 -17.48 -28.04 -1.27
C THR A 637 -17.95 -28.55 -2.63
N GLN A 638 -17.09 -28.48 -3.66
CA GLN A 638 -17.38 -28.99 -5.00
C GLN A 638 -17.44 -30.52 -5.08
N SER A 639 -16.67 -31.24 -4.25
CA SER A 639 -16.78 -32.69 -4.14
C SER A 639 -18.08 -33.11 -3.44
N ASN A 640 -18.56 -32.32 -2.47
CA ASN A 640 -19.82 -32.59 -1.76
C ASN A 640 -21.07 -32.28 -2.61
N GLU A 641 -21.02 -31.30 -3.51
CA GLU A 641 -22.12 -31.00 -4.44
C GLU A 641 -22.26 -32.01 -5.60
N ASN A 642 -21.23 -32.83 -5.86
CA ASN A 642 -21.21 -33.83 -6.93
C ASN A 642 -21.57 -35.26 -6.48
N ILE A 643 -22.11 -35.45 -5.29
CA ILE A 643 -22.67 -36.74 -4.85
C ILE A 643 -24.19 -36.66 -5.01
N PRO A 644 -24.82 -37.35 -5.98
CA PRO A 644 -26.25 -37.58 -5.94
C PRO A 644 -26.55 -38.36 -4.67
N ASN A 645 -27.46 -37.82 -3.83
CA ASN A 645 -28.05 -38.54 -2.70
C ASN A 645 -28.68 -39.84 -3.21
N ASN A 646 -27.92 -40.93 -3.16
CA ASN A 646 -28.36 -42.30 -2.95
C ASN A 646 -27.12 -43.18 -2.81
N VAL A 647 -27.06 -43.92 -1.68
CA VAL A 647 -25.96 -44.81 -1.26
C VAL A 647 -24.75 -43.98 -0.78
N ILE A 648 -24.47 -43.82 0.51
CA ILE A 648 -24.07 -44.85 1.48
C ILE A 648 -24.51 -44.40 2.88
N ASN A 649 -25.65 -44.94 3.34
CA ASN A 649 -25.90 -45.12 4.77
C ASN A 649 -25.21 -46.44 5.17
N SER A 650 -23.97 -46.38 5.67
CA SER A 650 -23.39 -47.46 6.51
C SER A 650 -22.02 -47.15 7.11
N GLU A 651 -21.34 -46.05 6.75
CA GLU A 651 -20.01 -45.74 7.31
C GLU A 651 -19.93 -44.41 8.10
N GLN A 652 -21.08 -43.81 8.46
CA GLN A 652 -21.12 -42.58 9.26
C GLN A 652 -20.99 -42.78 10.79
N ASN A 653 -20.74 -44.01 11.28
CA ASN A 653 -20.70 -44.31 12.72
C ASN A 653 -19.31 -44.60 13.31
N GLN A 654 -18.19 -44.31 12.64
CA GLN A 654 -16.85 -44.59 13.20
C GLN A 654 -15.79 -43.48 13.13
N LEU A 655 -16.13 -42.24 12.78
CA LEU A 655 -15.17 -41.13 12.76
C LEU A 655 -15.56 -39.89 13.59
N ASN A 656 -16.46 -40.08 14.56
CA ASN A 656 -16.62 -39.14 15.67
C ASN A 656 -15.69 -39.55 16.82
N PHE A 657 -14.39 -39.31 16.71
CA PHE A 657 -13.50 -39.09 17.87
C PHE A 657 -12.18 -38.55 17.32
N ILE A 658 -11.63 -37.51 17.97
CA ILE A 658 -10.40 -36.76 17.64
C ILE A 658 -10.65 -35.47 16.81
N VAL A 659 -11.54 -34.62 17.31
CA VAL A 659 -11.34 -33.16 17.28
C VAL A 659 -11.71 -32.62 18.66
N THR A 660 -10.80 -32.78 19.61
CA THR A 660 -10.70 -31.92 20.78
C THR A 660 -9.25 -31.89 21.22
N ASN A 661 -8.76 -30.68 21.47
CA ASN A 661 -7.49 -30.31 22.08
C ASN A 661 -6.28 -30.24 21.14
N GLN A 662 -5.93 -29.04 20.69
CA GLN A 662 -4.90 -28.25 21.39
C GLN A 662 -4.84 -26.81 20.85
N GLU A 663 -4.74 -25.90 21.82
CA GLU A 663 -4.72 -24.43 21.78
C GLU A 663 -3.45 -23.84 21.17
#